data_AF-A0A821YXZ4-F1
#
_entry.id   AF-A0A821YXZ4-F1
#
_cell.length_a   1.000
_cell.length_b   1.000
_cell.length_c   1.000
_cell.angle_alpha   90.00
_cell.angle_beta   90.00
_cell.angle_gamma   90.00
#
_symmetry.space_group_name_H-M   'P 1'
#
loop_
_entity.id
_entity.type
_entity.pdbx_description
1 polymer ?
#
loop_
_entity_poly.entity_id
_entity_poly.type
_entity_poly.pdbx_seq_one_letter_code
_entity_poly.pdbx_strand_id
1 'polypeptide(L)'
;NPGFTFDPSRNICAQITSQSQISRRLDRYLIHTLYNLSYSIEHLSMIATDIIPIDPFNNDDNQRINLSDHYALQLIINFRTRSRSHRSALVILPTIDKWSLIDSYCEHYDPPNNLWNLWPSHINLLWPFYDRNDCQDDQEDILLKLRLLLCQYSSFSIKINEIDSFVENNVIFMKCDEQSTNHLRQLHEQLAQSFSHCIRNSRNTYNPHMTLVQFDSQEKFNQVKPSLILNESFEFPVQYLYILQRPHDNDTTPFHIVHQIPLGSILQPIHYKQSNSVHIKLQEFFQTMNLYETNESYKRKQDKFQKLSSCFQQIFNKDTLHYFIHSFLPYGSFRIGINGQDVDTVFLLNEIKSMNNETTFDETLHQLKHDPNALNKYIYNLLETQINENFKDEIIYCMKIEALFPIMSILFNDQTKVEIFVQIELSECKTANDSHLPESIHGVHDIERLLVHIRLPPIFQHLLTYIRTWAQHVGLYGQAYGYLGGYAWAVLCAHICHKHLSSIKSLLAIEEFSIDGFFSLVEYFFSTFAQFNWLADPLCLYPKSYKPITYSERPTVYHRGSMRIISPSPPFHNAARSTKRSTRDLIIQGFQRVVQLLDSINTITTEDKLNALKQILELNNDFPNEKTESIVQLTISSENTDEFDSWIGWIKSRLSFFFSECEEACHYTFQPQSTIEYQSNKNKALYAIAFQVDSTTLQQSRKFTDCLQKFINQVNSFLNRTKSMKFSHKIISIDDWKLERMKRKSQRIKQ
;
A
#
# COMPACT_ATOMS: atom_id res chain seq x y z
N ASN A 1 20.88 -18.74 3.68
CA ASN A 1 21.03 -19.47 2.40
C ASN A 1 20.12 -18.80 1.37
N PRO A 2 20.65 -18.26 0.27
CA PRO A 2 19.88 -17.52 -0.74
C PRO A 2 18.85 -18.36 -1.53
N GLY A 3 18.75 -19.67 -1.27
CA GLY A 3 17.75 -20.54 -1.88
C GLY A 3 18.14 -21.11 -3.25
N PHE A 4 19.44 -21.06 -3.58
CA PHE A 4 20.00 -21.74 -4.74
C PHE A 4 20.10 -23.23 -4.46
N THR A 5 19.55 -24.05 -5.35
CA THR A 5 19.69 -25.50 -5.29
C THR A 5 20.93 -26.00 -6.03
N PHE A 6 21.55 -25.13 -6.83
CA PHE A 6 22.86 -25.32 -7.41
C PHE A 6 23.72 -24.09 -7.09
N ASP A 7 24.79 -24.24 -6.31
CA ASP A 7 25.65 -23.10 -5.91
C ASP A 7 27.14 -23.45 -5.96
N PRO A 8 27.83 -23.18 -7.09
CA PRO A 8 29.26 -23.43 -7.26
C PRO A 8 30.16 -22.70 -6.25
N SER A 9 29.67 -21.63 -5.60
CA SER A 9 30.44 -20.89 -4.59
C SER A 9 30.42 -21.54 -3.21
N ARG A 10 29.46 -22.44 -2.96
CA ARG A 10 29.21 -23.07 -1.65
C ARG A 10 29.22 -24.60 -1.69
N ASN A 11 29.15 -25.19 -2.88
CA ASN A 11 29.16 -26.63 -3.08
C ASN A 11 30.35 -27.00 -3.99
N ILE A 12 31.32 -27.73 -3.43
CA ILE A 12 32.55 -28.10 -4.13
C ILE A 12 32.25 -29.00 -5.33
N CYS A 13 31.28 -29.91 -5.20
CA CYS A 13 30.86 -30.75 -6.33
C CYS A 13 30.27 -29.89 -7.45
N ALA A 14 29.42 -28.91 -7.11
CA ALA A 14 28.90 -27.94 -8.09
C ALA A 14 30.01 -27.09 -8.72
N GLN A 15 31.02 -26.71 -7.93
CA GLN A 15 32.19 -25.99 -8.44
C GLN A 15 32.94 -26.80 -9.48
N ILE A 16 33.15 -28.10 -9.23
CA ILE A 16 33.87 -28.98 -10.13
C ILE A 16 33.03 -29.31 -11.38
N THR A 17 31.72 -29.51 -11.24
CA THR A 17 30.84 -29.91 -12.35
C THR A 17 30.33 -28.73 -13.17
N SER A 18 30.43 -27.48 -12.69
CA SER A 18 29.89 -26.31 -13.39
C SER A 18 30.82 -25.78 -14.48
N GLN A 19 30.29 -25.67 -15.71
CA GLN A 19 30.95 -24.99 -16.81
C GLN A 19 30.89 -23.45 -16.70
N SER A 20 29.86 -22.90 -16.04
CA SER A 20 29.59 -21.45 -16.01
C SER A 20 29.85 -20.79 -14.65
N GLN A 21 29.97 -21.58 -13.57
CA GLN A 21 30.14 -21.11 -12.19
C GLN A 21 29.00 -20.19 -11.70
N ILE A 22 27.82 -20.28 -12.32
CA ILE A 22 26.65 -19.47 -11.96
C ILE A 22 25.76 -20.27 -11.01
N SER A 23 25.46 -19.69 -9.84
CA SER A 23 24.48 -20.26 -8.90
C SER A 23 23.06 -20.17 -9.49
N ARG A 24 22.29 -21.24 -9.40
CA ARG A 24 20.95 -21.35 -9.99
C ARG A 24 19.96 -22.00 -9.03
N ARG A 25 18.69 -21.66 -9.21
CA ARG A 25 17.57 -22.40 -8.64
C ARG A 25 17.00 -23.31 -9.71
N LEU A 26 17.40 -24.58 -9.67
CA LEU A 26 16.98 -25.56 -10.68
C LEU A 26 15.68 -26.26 -10.28
N ASP A 27 15.33 -26.22 -9.00
CA ASP A 27 14.14 -26.89 -8.48
C ASP A 27 12.99 -25.93 -8.21
N ARG A 28 11.78 -26.38 -8.57
CA ARG A 28 10.53 -25.67 -8.31
C ARG A 28 9.41 -26.67 -8.05
N TYR A 29 8.57 -26.35 -7.08
CA TYR A 29 7.27 -27.00 -6.93
C TYR A 29 6.21 -26.13 -7.59
N LEU A 30 5.52 -26.69 -8.58
CA LEU A 30 4.29 -26.11 -9.11
C LEU A 30 3.13 -26.88 -8.49
N ILE A 31 2.45 -26.28 -7.52
CA ILE A 31 1.27 -26.90 -6.91
C ILE A 31 0.06 -26.44 -7.71
N HIS A 32 -0.53 -27.36 -8.47
CA HIS A 32 -1.85 -27.13 -9.05
C HIS A 32 -2.90 -27.48 -8.00
N THR A 33 -3.43 -26.47 -7.33
CA THR A 33 -4.51 -26.68 -6.36
C THR A 33 -5.80 -27.02 -7.08
N LEU A 34 -6.39 -28.16 -6.75
CA LEU A 34 -7.81 -28.39 -7.04
C LEU A 34 -8.63 -27.31 -6.33
N TYR A 35 -9.70 -26.83 -6.98
CA TYR A 35 -10.52 -25.71 -6.50
C TYR A 35 -11.08 -25.86 -5.06
N ASN A 36 -10.95 -27.03 -4.43
CA ASN A 36 -11.52 -27.40 -3.13
C ASN A 36 -10.48 -27.69 -2.02
N LEU A 37 -9.19 -27.57 -2.30
CA LEU A 37 -8.14 -27.82 -1.32
C LEU A 37 -7.34 -26.53 -1.10
N SER A 38 -7.54 -25.90 0.05
CA SER A 38 -6.58 -24.94 0.56
C SER A 38 -5.35 -25.70 1.05
N TYR A 39 -4.19 -25.11 0.93
CA TYR A 39 -2.94 -25.73 1.35
C TYR A 39 -2.14 -24.76 2.18
N SER A 40 -1.50 -25.28 3.22
CA SER A 40 -0.50 -24.53 3.97
C SER A 40 0.85 -25.21 3.79
N ILE A 41 1.87 -24.39 3.59
CA ILE A 41 3.25 -24.88 3.56
C ILE A 41 3.70 -25.02 5.01
N GLU A 42 3.72 -26.25 5.50
CA GLU A 42 4.18 -26.56 6.86
C GLU A 42 5.71 -26.46 6.93
N HIS A 43 6.38 -26.95 5.90
CA HIS A 43 7.82 -26.96 5.86
C HIS A 43 8.33 -26.75 4.43
N LEU A 44 9.30 -25.84 4.28
CA LEU A 44 10.09 -25.68 3.07
C LEU A 44 11.54 -25.50 3.48
N SER A 45 12.39 -26.45 3.07
CA SER A 45 13.83 -26.45 3.34
C SER A 45 14.62 -27.00 2.17
N MET A 46 15.93 -26.77 2.19
CA MET A 46 16.84 -27.55 1.38
C MET A 46 17.25 -28.81 2.16
N ILE A 47 17.43 -29.90 1.43
CA ILE A 47 17.93 -31.19 1.91
C ILE A 47 19.16 -31.58 1.07
N ALA A 48 19.85 -32.65 1.47
CA ALA A 48 21.13 -33.05 0.89
C ALA A 48 22.22 -31.95 1.01
N THR A 49 22.14 -31.15 2.08
CA THR A 49 23.15 -30.15 2.43
C THR A 49 24.32 -30.74 3.23
N ASP A 50 24.21 -32.01 3.63
CA ASP A 50 25.21 -32.69 4.43
C ASP A 50 26.51 -32.85 3.64
N ILE A 51 27.61 -32.73 4.37
CA ILE A 51 28.96 -32.92 3.87
C ILE A 51 29.55 -34.17 4.51
N ILE A 52 30.20 -34.98 3.70
CA ILE A 52 30.92 -36.17 4.15
C ILE A 52 32.42 -35.88 4.19
N PRO A 53 33.15 -36.40 5.19
CA PRO A 53 34.60 -36.34 5.18
C PRO A 53 35.14 -37.18 4.02
N ILE A 54 36.14 -36.67 3.32
CA ILE A 54 36.84 -37.38 2.25
C ILE A 54 37.57 -38.61 2.84
N ASP A 55 38.06 -38.49 4.08
CA ASP A 55 38.63 -39.59 4.86
C ASP A 55 37.81 -39.81 6.14
N PRO A 56 37.12 -40.96 6.29
CA PRO A 56 36.31 -41.25 7.47
C PRO A 56 37.10 -41.35 8.78
N PHE A 57 38.42 -41.37 8.74
CA PHE A 57 39.29 -41.42 9.92
C PHE A 57 39.92 -40.06 10.27
N ASN A 58 39.68 -39.01 9.47
CA ASN A 58 40.26 -37.69 9.67
C ASN A 58 39.16 -36.62 9.86
N ASN A 59 39.17 -35.95 11.01
CA ASN A 59 38.14 -34.98 11.41
C ASN A 59 38.45 -33.53 11.00
N ASP A 60 39.33 -33.32 10.02
CA ASP A 60 39.63 -31.97 9.52
C ASP A 60 38.46 -31.43 8.69
N ASP A 61 37.82 -30.36 9.18
CA ASP A 61 36.66 -29.75 8.53
C ASP A 61 36.95 -29.22 7.12
N ASN A 62 38.22 -28.99 6.78
CA ASN A 62 38.64 -28.56 5.44
C ASN A 62 38.61 -29.68 4.38
N GLN A 63 38.37 -30.93 4.77
CA GLN A 63 38.32 -32.10 3.86
C GLN A 63 36.93 -32.72 3.79
N ARG A 64 35.88 -31.91 3.75
CA ARG A 64 34.50 -32.39 3.64
C ARG A 64 33.90 -31.94 2.31
N ILE A 65 33.19 -32.85 1.63
CA ILE A 65 32.57 -32.62 0.33
C ILE A 65 31.07 -32.83 0.39
N ASN A 66 30.34 -32.12 -0.45
CA ASN A 66 28.92 -32.38 -0.66
C ASN A 66 28.72 -33.72 -1.37
N LEU A 67 27.64 -34.42 -1.05
CA LEU A 67 27.30 -35.70 -1.69
C LEU A 67 26.82 -35.55 -3.15
N SER A 68 26.38 -34.35 -3.52
CA SER A 68 25.76 -34.02 -4.79
C SER A 68 26.19 -32.62 -5.19
N ASP A 69 26.27 -32.34 -6.49
CA ASP A 69 26.43 -30.98 -7.02
C ASP A 69 25.15 -30.15 -6.92
N HIS A 70 24.04 -30.77 -6.54
CA HIS A 70 22.75 -30.13 -6.30
C HIS A 70 22.24 -30.41 -4.89
N TYR A 71 21.73 -29.37 -4.23
CA TYR A 71 20.82 -29.50 -3.11
C TYR A 71 19.43 -29.84 -3.63
N ALA A 72 18.61 -30.55 -2.85
CA ALA A 72 17.21 -30.77 -3.19
C ALA A 72 16.30 -29.91 -2.31
N LEU A 73 15.09 -29.62 -2.78
CA LEU A 73 14.07 -29.00 -1.96
C LEU A 73 13.19 -30.07 -1.32
N GLN A 74 12.85 -29.87 -0.04
CA GLN A 74 11.79 -30.61 0.63
C GLN A 74 10.64 -29.66 0.94
N LEU A 75 9.45 -30.03 0.45
CA LEU A 75 8.22 -29.30 0.68
C LEU A 75 7.21 -30.23 1.35
N ILE A 76 6.79 -29.87 2.56
CA ILE A 76 5.69 -30.53 3.28
C ILE A 76 4.48 -29.61 3.21
N ILE A 77 3.41 -30.12 2.59
CA ILE A 77 2.17 -29.40 2.37
C ILE A 77 1.07 -30.10 3.14
N ASN A 78 0.28 -29.32 3.88
CA ASN A 78 -0.92 -29.80 4.53
C ASN A 78 -2.13 -29.32 3.72
N PHE A 79 -2.84 -30.26 3.10
CA PHE A 79 -4.08 -29.99 2.37
C PHE A 79 -5.26 -30.04 3.32
N ARG A 80 -6.13 -29.03 3.25
CA ARG A 80 -7.32 -28.93 4.08
C ARG A 80 -8.53 -28.62 3.22
N THR A 81 -9.62 -29.36 3.45
CA THR A 81 -10.93 -28.98 2.92
C THR A 81 -11.49 -27.91 3.83
N ARG A 82 -11.59 -26.67 3.33
CA ARG A 82 -12.15 -25.57 4.10
C ARG A 82 -13.67 -25.71 4.17
N SER A 83 -14.21 -25.89 5.37
CA SER A 83 -15.65 -26.00 5.58
C SER A 83 -16.30 -24.61 5.54
N ARG A 84 -17.37 -24.46 4.75
CA ARG A 84 -18.27 -23.32 4.80
C ARG A 84 -19.06 -23.30 6.11
N SER A 85 -19.43 -22.12 6.57
CA SER A 85 -20.09 -21.91 7.85
C SER A 85 -21.34 -21.06 7.70
N HIS A 86 -22.43 -21.50 8.33
CA HIS A 86 -23.64 -20.68 8.44
C HIS A 86 -23.47 -19.47 9.36
N ARG A 87 -22.33 -19.37 10.05
CA ARG A 87 -21.94 -18.26 10.90
C ARG A 87 -21.15 -17.19 10.16
N SER A 88 -20.93 -17.33 8.85
CA SER A 88 -20.32 -16.30 8.01
C SER A 88 -21.07 -16.10 6.70
N ALA A 89 -21.12 -14.86 6.23
CA ALA A 89 -21.73 -14.45 4.98
C ALA A 89 -20.89 -13.39 4.27
N LEU A 90 -20.84 -13.43 2.94
CA LEU A 90 -20.39 -12.31 2.11
C LEU A 90 -21.62 -11.53 1.65
N VAL A 91 -21.68 -10.24 1.98
CA VAL A 91 -22.90 -9.44 1.83
C VAL A 91 -22.62 -8.04 1.29
N ILE A 92 -23.67 -7.37 0.86
CA ILE A 92 -23.73 -5.90 0.66
C ILE A 92 -24.58 -5.31 1.77
N LEU A 93 -24.12 -4.21 2.36
CA LEU A 93 -24.87 -3.43 3.35
C LEU A 93 -25.34 -2.10 2.74
N PRO A 94 -26.56 -1.63 3.06
CA PRO A 94 -26.99 -0.28 2.75
C PRO A 94 -26.16 0.74 3.53
N THR A 95 -26.14 1.99 3.07
CA THR A 95 -25.47 3.09 3.78
C THR A 95 -26.19 3.40 5.10
N ILE A 96 -25.44 3.82 6.13
CA ILE A 96 -25.97 4.03 7.49
C ILE A 96 -27.16 5.00 7.50
N ASP A 97 -27.14 6.04 6.66
CA ASP A 97 -28.23 7.01 6.55
C ASP A 97 -29.57 6.40 6.09
N LYS A 98 -29.54 5.17 5.52
CA LYS A 98 -30.73 4.41 5.14
C LYS A 98 -31.20 3.44 6.20
N TRP A 99 -30.40 3.17 7.23
CA TRP A 99 -30.76 2.14 8.23
C TRP A 99 -31.99 2.55 9.02
N SER A 100 -32.07 3.79 9.50
CA SER A 100 -33.27 4.28 10.21
C SER A 100 -34.56 4.18 9.37
N LEU A 101 -34.45 4.43 8.06
CA LEU A 101 -35.56 4.23 7.12
C LEU A 101 -35.95 2.75 7.04
N ILE A 102 -34.97 1.85 6.90
CA ILE A 102 -35.21 0.40 6.80
C ILE A 102 -35.77 -0.16 8.12
N ASP A 103 -35.20 0.25 9.25
CA ASP A 103 -35.59 -0.16 10.60
C ASP A 103 -37.04 0.23 10.91
N SER A 104 -37.50 1.37 10.40
CA SER A 104 -38.90 1.82 10.57
C SER A 104 -39.94 0.82 10.03
N TYR A 105 -39.58 -0.03 9.06
CA TYR A 105 -40.46 -1.08 8.53
C TYR A 105 -40.52 -2.33 9.43
N CYS A 106 -39.66 -2.40 10.44
CA CYS A 106 -39.31 -3.66 11.12
C CYS A 106 -39.57 -3.59 12.63
N GLU A 107 -39.38 -2.42 13.26
CA GLU A 107 -39.57 -2.16 14.70
C GLU A 107 -40.90 -2.67 15.30
N HIS A 108 -41.97 -2.80 14.51
CA HIS A 108 -43.31 -3.13 15.00
C HIS A 108 -43.69 -4.61 14.87
N TYR A 109 -42.94 -5.41 14.11
CA TYR A 109 -43.37 -6.76 13.69
C TYR A 109 -42.41 -7.87 14.07
N ASP A 110 -41.36 -7.53 14.81
CA ASP A 110 -40.20 -8.38 15.02
C ASP A 110 -40.29 -9.07 16.42
N PRO A 111 -40.46 -10.40 16.51
CA PRO A 111 -40.63 -11.13 17.79
C PRO A 111 -39.37 -11.17 18.68
N PRO A 112 -39.44 -11.18 20.03
CA PRO A 112 -38.29 -10.99 20.94
C PRO A 112 -37.02 -11.88 20.78
N ASN A 113 -37.00 -12.88 19.90
CA ASN A 113 -35.84 -13.71 19.51
C ASN A 113 -35.22 -13.30 18.14
N ASN A 114 -35.20 -12.00 17.83
CA ASN A 114 -35.08 -11.45 16.47
C ASN A 114 -33.79 -11.66 15.67
N LEU A 115 -34.00 -11.84 14.36
CA LEU A 115 -33.00 -11.76 13.28
C LEU A 115 -32.31 -10.39 13.19
N TRP A 116 -32.94 -9.31 13.62
CA TRP A 116 -32.44 -7.92 13.51
C TRP A 116 -31.39 -7.54 14.53
N ASN A 117 -31.60 -7.93 15.80
CA ASN A 117 -30.54 -7.83 16.79
C ASN A 117 -29.38 -8.77 16.42
N LEU A 118 -29.62 -9.79 15.59
CA LEU A 118 -28.62 -10.77 15.18
C LEU A 118 -27.91 -10.42 13.86
N TRP A 119 -28.53 -9.68 12.94
CA TRP A 119 -28.01 -9.40 11.60
C TRP A 119 -28.38 -7.97 11.17
N PRO A 120 -27.43 -7.18 10.63
CA PRO A 120 -27.78 -5.92 9.97
C PRO A 120 -28.63 -6.17 8.72
N SER A 121 -29.39 -5.15 8.30
CA SER A 121 -30.03 -5.14 6.97
C SER A 121 -28.98 -5.35 5.87
N HIS A 122 -29.15 -6.38 5.05
CA HIS A 122 -28.12 -6.80 4.08
C HIS A 122 -28.71 -7.52 2.86
N ILE A 123 -27.94 -7.55 1.77
CA ILE A 123 -28.17 -8.41 0.61
C ILE A 123 -27.09 -9.50 0.60
N ASN A 124 -27.50 -10.77 0.66
CA ASN A 124 -26.57 -11.90 0.64
C ASN A 124 -26.00 -12.12 -0.76
N LEU A 125 -24.67 -12.06 -0.90
CA LEU A 125 -23.98 -12.49 -2.12
C LEU A 125 -23.58 -13.96 -2.03
N LEU A 126 -22.95 -14.38 -0.93
CA LEU A 126 -22.62 -15.78 -0.68
C LEU A 126 -22.94 -16.14 0.76
N TRP A 127 -23.83 -17.10 0.96
CA TRP A 127 -24.13 -17.68 2.27
C TRP A 127 -24.54 -19.15 2.14
N PRO A 128 -23.95 -20.08 2.91
CA PRO A 128 -22.87 -19.88 3.90
C PRO A 128 -21.52 -19.51 3.26
N PHE A 129 -20.70 -18.75 3.98
CA PHE A 129 -19.34 -18.36 3.57
C PHE A 129 -18.27 -18.95 4.51
N TYR A 130 -16.99 -18.68 4.26
CA TYR A 130 -15.90 -19.19 5.10
C TYR A 130 -15.75 -18.40 6.40
N ASP A 131 -15.62 -19.10 7.53
CA ASP A 131 -15.22 -18.47 8.79
C ASP A 131 -13.79 -17.93 8.68
N ARG A 132 -13.60 -16.71 9.20
CA ARG A 132 -12.29 -16.08 9.42
C ARG A 132 -11.71 -16.54 10.74
N ASN A 133 -10.46 -16.98 10.68
CA ASN A 133 -9.57 -17.27 11.80
C ASN A 133 -8.40 -16.28 11.88
N ASP A 134 -8.41 -15.23 11.04
CA ASP A 134 -7.36 -14.21 10.92
C ASP A 134 -5.95 -14.79 10.74
N CYS A 135 -5.87 -15.99 10.18
CA CYS A 135 -4.61 -16.61 9.83
C CYS A 135 -4.14 -16.16 8.44
N GLN A 136 -2.87 -16.38 8.16
CA GLN A 136 -2.27 -16.03 6.87
C GLN A 136 -2.99 -16.71 5.70
N ASP A 137 -3.39 -17.97 5.86
CA ASP A 137 -4.12 -18.73 4.83
C ASP A 137 -5.43 -18.00 4.46
N ASP A 138 -6.13 -17.40 5.42
CA ASP A 138 -7.36 -16.66 5.15
C ASP A 138 -7.12 -15.34 4.41
N GLN A 139 -5.98 -14.71 4.67
CA GLN A 139 -5.59 -13.50 3.97
C GLN A 139 -5.26 -13.80 2.52
N GLU A 140 -4.51 -14.88 2.24
CA GLU A 140 -4.12 -15.23 0.87
C GLU A 140 -5.27 -15.92 0.09
N ASP A 141 -5.96 -16.90 0.67
CA ASP A 141 -6.92 -17.74 -0.06
C ASP A 141 -8.32 -17.11 -0.20
N ILE A 142 -8.69 -16.21 0.71
CA ILE A 142 -10.00 -15.53 0.69
C ILE A 142 -9.85 -14.07 0.34
N LEU A 143 -9.19 -13.30 1.20
CA LEU A 143 -9.24 -11.85 1.10
C LEU A 143 -8.47 -11.32 -0.10
N LEU A 144 -7.26 -11.84 -0.37
CA LEU A 144 -6.48 -11.45 -1.54
C LEU A 144 -7.19 -11.88 -2.83
N LYS A 145 -7.75 -13.10 -2.86
CA LYS A 145 -8.56 -13.56 -4.01
C LYS A 145 -9.79 -12.67 -4.26
N LEU A 146 -10.54 -12.33 -3.20
CA LEU A 146 -11.65 -11.38 -3.29
C LEU A 146 -11.16 -10.00 -3.75
N ARG A 147 -10.06 -9.50 -3.19
CA ARG A 147 -9.53 -8.18 -3.50
C ARG A 147 -9.10 -8.07 -4.96
N LEU A 148 -8.41 -9.08 -5.48
CA LEU A 148 -7.98 -9.14 -6.88
C LEU A 148 -9.15 -9.23 -7.86
N LEU A 149 -10.24 -9.90 -7.48
CA LEU A 149 -11.47 -9.89 -8.27
C LEU A 149 -12.15 -8.51 -8.24
N LEU A 150 -12.37 -7.98 -7.03
CA LEU A 150 -13.15 -6.76 -6.80
C LEU A 150 -12.41 -5.48 -7.20
N CYS A 151 -11.09 -5.50 -7.36
CA CYS A 151 -10.35 -4.34 -7.85
C CYS A 151 -10.66 -3.98 -9.30
N GLN A 152 -11.26 -4.92 -10.04
CA GLN A 152 -11.71 -4.73 -11.43
C GLN A 152 -13.14 -4.19 -11.51
N TYR A 153 -13.86 -4.15 -10.39
CA TYR A 153 -15.24 -3.71 -10.32
C TYR A 153 -15.33 -2.25 -9.89
N SER A 154 -15.91 -1.39 -10.72
CA SER A 154 -16.27 -0.03 -10.29
C SER A 154 -17.33 -0.05 -9.20
N SER A 155 -17.31 0.95 -8.32
CA SER A 155 -18.43 1.21 -7.42
C SER A 155 -19.71 1.46 -8.23
N PHE A 156 -20.84 0.98 -7.73
CA PHE A 156 -22.16 1.11 -8.38
C PHE A 156 -23.20 1.46 -7.33
N SER A 157 -24.41 1.81 -7.74
CA SER A 157 -25.52 2.03 -6.82
C SER A 157 -26.55 0.92 -6.89
N ILE A 158 -27.23 0.67 -5.77
CA ILE A 158 -28.40 -0.20 -5.71
C ILE A 158 -29.62 0.66 -5.43
N LYS A 159 -30.66 0.49 -6.25
CA LYS A 159 -31.97 1.10 -6.05
C LYS A 159 -32.96 0.06 -5.53
N ILE A 160 -33.59 0.39 -4.40
CA ILE A 160 -34.72 -0.36 -3.81
C ILE A 160 -36.01 0.34 -4.23
N ASN A 161 -36.92 -0.39 -4.85
CA ASN A 161 -38.15 0.17 -5.42
C ASN A 161 -39.43 -0.53 -5.00
N GLU A 162 -39.37 -1.73 -4.40
CA GLU A 162 -40.55 -2.45 -3.97
C GLU A 162 -40.32 -3.35 -2.74
N ILE A 163 -41.40 -3.68 -2.04
CA ILE A 163 -41.42 -4.72 -0.99
C ILE A 163 -42.22 -5.92 -1.52
N ASP A 164 -41.55 -7.06 -1.60
CA ASP A 164 -42.11 -8.32 -2.11
C ASP A 164 -42.10 -9.37 -0.98
N SER A 165 -42.45 -10.62 -1.28
CA SER A 165 -42.50 -11.69 -0.28
C SER A 165 -42.31 -13.09 -0.83
N PHE A 166 -41.65 -13.94 -0.04
CA PHE A 166 -41.62 -15.38 -0.26
C PHE A 166 -42.70 -16.04 0.59
N VAL A 167 -43.85 -16.32 -0.02
CA VAL A 167 -45.03 -16.89 0.65
C VAL A 167 -44.69 -18.24 1.31
N GLU A 168 -43.89 -19.07 0.65
CA GLU A 168 -43.51 -20.41 1.14
C GLU A 168 -42.71 -20.37 2.46
N ASN A 169 -41.95 -19.29 2.69
CA ASN A 169 -41.05 -19.16 3.83
C ASN A 169 -41.52 -18.10 4.85
N ASN A 170 -42.69 -17.49 4.63
CA ASN A 170 -43.22 -16.38 5.41
C ASN A 170 -42.24 -15.19 5.54
N VAL A 171 -41.52 -14.87 4.46
CA VAL A 171 -40.52 -13.80 4.45
C VAL A 171 -41.03 -12.59 3.67
N ILE A 172 -40.94 -11.40 4.26
CA ILE A 172 -41.11 -10.11 3.59
C ILE A 172 -39.73 -9.51 3.34
N PHE A 173 -39.48 -8.98 2.14
CA PHE A 173 -38.17 -8.46 1.77
C PHE A 173 -38.28 -7.22 0.86
N MET A 174 -37.26 -6.38 0.90
CA MET A 174 -37.05 -5.31 -0.08
C MET A 174 -36.37 -5.86 -1.33
N LYS A 175 -36.91 -5.50 -2.49
CA LYS A 175 -36.42 -5.92 -3.80
C LYS A 175 -35.80 -4.76 -4.55
N CYS A 176 -34.75 -5.09 -5.29
CA CYS A 176 -34.03 -4.14 -6.11
C CYS A 176 -34.74 -3.95 -7.46
N ASP A 177 -34.51 -2.81 -8.10
CA ASP A 177 -34.94 -2.62 -9.48
C ASP A 177 -34.21 -3.58 -10.46
N GLU A 178 -34.68 -3.65 -11.69
CA GLU A 178 -34.16 -4.62 -12.68
C GLU A 178 -32.67 -4.37 -13.00
N GLN A 179 -32.26 -3.11 -13.11
CA GLN A 179 -30.87 -2.73 -13.39
C GLN A 179 -29.94 -3.18 -12.25
N SER A 180 -30.30 -2.88 -11.00
CA SER A 180 -29.53 -3.31 -9.82
C SER A 180 -29.50 -4.83 -9.70
N THR A 181 -30.62 -5.49 -9.97
CA THR A 181 -30.75 -6.96 -9.95
C THR A 181 -29.80 -7.62 -10.95
N ASN A 182 -29.71 -7.10 -12.18
CA ASN A 182 -28.82 -7.63 -13.21
C ASN A 182 -27.35 -7.45 -12.85
N HIS A 183 -26.96 -6.29 -12.32
CA HIS A 183 -25.59 -6.07 -11.83
C HIS A 183 -25.23 -7.04 -10.68
N LEU A 184 -26.14 -7.25 -9.73
CA LEU A 184 -25.93 -8.17 -8.61
C LEU A 184 -25.81 -9.63 -9.06
N ARG A 185 -26.56 -10.04 -10.09
CA ARG A 185 -26.43 -11.38 -10.69
C ARG A 185 -25.06 -11.57 -11.35
N GLN A 186 -24.58 -10.59 -12.12
CA GLN A 186 -23.25 -10.65 -12.74
C GLN A 186 -22.14 -10.73 -11.67
N LEU A 187 -22.24 -9.92 -10.61
CA LEU A 187 -21.30 -9.98 -9.49
C LEU A 187 -21.35 -11.33 -8.77
N HIS A 188 -22.54 -11.83 -8.48
CA HIS A 188 -22.74 -13.15 -7.89
C HIS A 188 -22.12 -14.25 -8.75
N GLU A 189 -22.32 -14.24 -10.07
CA GLU A 189 -21.76 -15.23 -11.00
C GLU A 189 -20.22 -15.26 -10.99
N GLN A 190 -19.57 -14.11 -10.99
CA GLN A 190 -18.10 -14.06 -10.91
C GLN A 190 -17.56 -14.50 -9.54
N LEU A 191 -18.25 -14.11 -8.47
CA LEU A 191 -17.96 -14.59 -7.12
C LEU A 191 -18.15 -16.11 -7.03
N ALA A 192 -19.23 -16.63 -7.62
CA ALA A 192 -19.55 -18.05 -7.69
C ALA A 192 -18.48 -18.86 -8.42
N GLN A 193 -17.91 -18.35 -9.51
CA GLN A 193 -16.78 -19.00 -10.19
C GLN A 193 -15.53 -19.08 -9.29
N SER A 194 -15.26 -18.01 -8.53
CA SER A 194 -14.11 -17.94 -7.63
C SER A 194 -14.29 -18.71 -6.32
N PHE A 195 -15.55 -18.86 -5.87
CA PHE A 195 -15.94 -19.40 -4.57
C PHE A 195 -17.06 -20.44 -4.71
N SER A 196 -16.89 -21.39 -5.63
CA SER A 196 -17.93 -22.36 -6.00
C SER A 196 -18.49 -23.20 -4.85
N HIS A 197 -17.71 -23.45 -3.80
CA HIS A 197 -18.13 -24.17 -2.59
C HIS A 197 -19.13 -23.41 -1.72
N CYS A 198 -19.17 -22.09 -1.84
CA CYS A 198 -20.09 -21.23 -1.10
C CYS A 198 -21.49 -21.20 -1.72
N ILE A 199 -21.71 -21.88 -2.85
CA ILE A 199 -23.01 -21.93 -3.55
C ILE A 199 -23.79 -23.16 -3.06
N ARG A 200 -25.06 -22.95 -2.70
CA ARG A 200 -25.93 -24.03 -2.19
C ARG A 200 -26.58 -24.87 -3.28
N ASN A 201 -26.99 -24.30 -4.42
CA ASN A 201 -27.71 -25.01 -5.50
C ASN A 201 -27.51 -24.30 -6.86
N SER A 202 -27.04 -25.02 -7.89
CA SER A 202 -26.89 -24.52 -9.27
C SER A 202 -28.21 -24.45 -10.06
N ARG A 203 -29.34 -24.85 -9.46
CA ARG A 203 -30.64 -25.01 -10.14
C ARG A 203 -31.57 -23.80 -10.03
N ASN A 204 -31.34 -22.89 -9.07
CA ASN A 204 -32.17 -21.70 -8.89
C ASN A 204 -31.40 -20.45 -9.30
N THR A 205 -32.06 -19.56 -10.04
CA THR A 205 -31.52 -18.24 -10.38
C THR A 205 -31.32 -17.43 -9.10
N TYR A 206 -30.15 -16.81 -8.95
CA TYR A 206 -29.85 -15.95 -7.82
C TYR A 206 -30.84 -14.76 -7.79
N ASN A 207 -31.54 -14.62 -6.66
CA ASN A 207 -32.53 -13.59 -6.43
C ASN A 207 -32.02 -12.64 -5.33
N PRO A 208 -31.41 -11.49 -5.68
CA PRO A 208 -30.93 -10.53 -4.70
C PRO A 208 -32.11 -9.90 -3.96
N HIS A 209 -32.10 -9.97 -2.64
CA HIS A 209 -33.12 -9.39 -1.79
C HIS A 209 -32.53 -8.99 -0.43
N MET A 210 -33.17 -8.03 0.23
CA MET A 210 -32.87 -7.63 1.60
C MET A 210 -34.04 -8.04 2.49
N THR A 211 -33.83 -9.04 3.33
CA THR A 211 -34.88 -9.57 4.21
C THR A 211 -35.27 -8.50 5.21
N LEU A 212 -36.58 -8.25 5.31
CA LEU A 212 -37.13 -7.43 6.37
C LEU A 212 -37.52 -8.34 7.53
N VAL A 213 -38.67 -9.00 7.45
CA VAL A 213 -39.20 -9.78 8.57
C VAL A 213 -39.49 -11.21 8.10
N GLN A 214 -39.21 -12.18 8.97
CA GLN A 214 -39.62 -13.56 8.81
C GLN A 214 -40.61 -13.94 9.91
N PHE A 215 -41.78 -14.42 9.53
CA PHE A 215 -42.83 -14.80 10.49
C PHE A 215 -42.80 -16.30 10.80
N ASP A 216 -43.13 -16.63 12.05
CA ASP A 216 -43.29 -18.01 12.53
C ASP A 216 -44.56 -18.70 12.01
N SER A 217 -45.52 -17.92 11.49
CA SER A 217 -46.85 -18.38 11.11
C SER A 217 -47.37 -17.64 9.89
N GLN A 218 -48.04 -18.38 9.00
CA GLN A 218 -48.67 -17.85 7.79
C GLN A 218 -49.76 -16.81 8.11
N GLU A 219 -50.44 -16.96 9.24
CA GLU A 219 -51.53 -16.07 9.66
C GLU A 219 -51.04 -14.66 9.95
N LYS A 220 -49.96 -14.52 10.74
CA LYS A 220 -49.30 -13.22 10.99
C LYS A 220 -48.76 -12.60 9.70
N PHE A 221 -48.13 -13.42 8.86
CA PHE A 221 -47.64 -12.98 7.56
C PHE A 221 -48.77 -12.39 6.69
N ASN A 222 -49.91 -13.07 6.58
CA ASN A 222 -51.05 -12.60 5.78
C ASN A 222 -51.72 -11.33 6.35
N GLN A 223 -51.67 -11.12 7.67
CA GLN A 223 -52.18 -9.90 8.31
C GLN A 223 -51.28 -8.69 8.01
N VAL A 224 -49.97 -8.88 7.98
CA VAL A 224 -48.96 -7.81 7.93
C VAL A 224 -48.52 -7.50 6.50
N LYS A 225 -48.49 -8.48 5.59
CA LYS A 225 -48.04 -8.26 4.20
C LYS A 225 -48.78 -7.15 3.45
N PRO A 226 -50.13 -7.01 3.52
CA PRO A 226 -50.85 -5.98 2.77
C PRO A 226 -50.57 -4.54 3.22
N SER A 227 -50.13 -4.33 4.46
CA SER A 227 -49.82 -2.99 5.00
C SER A 227 -48.37 -2.55 4.77
N LEU A 228 -47.47 -3.50 4.46
CA LEU A 228 -46.06 -3.23 4.16
C LEU A 228 -45.85 -2.91 2.68
N ILE A 229 -45.95 -1.62 2.36
CA ILE A 229 -45.66 -1.06 1.03
C ILE A 229 -44.51 -0.08 1.16
N LEU A 230 -43.60 -0.08 0.19
CA LEU A 230 -42.50 0.88 0.14
C LEU A 230 -43.07 2.26 -0.22
N ASN A 231 -42.95 3.22 0.69
CA ASN A 231 -43.50 4.57 0.49
C ASN A 231 -42.72 5.37 -0.58
N GLU A 232 -41.40 5.25 -0.59
CA GLU A 232 -40.52 5.93 -1.53
C GLU A 232 -39.34 5.02 -1.89
N SER A 233 -39.01 4.96 -3.18
CA SER A 233 -37.80 4.26 -3.63
C SER A 233 -36.56 5.00 -3.16
N PHE A 234 -35.55 4.28 -2.70
CA PHE A 234 -34.29 4.88 -2.30
C PHE A 234 -33.10 4.18 -2.98
N GLU A 235 -31.99 4.90 -3.06
CA GLU A 235 -30.76 4.43 -3.68
C GLU A 235 -29.60 4.61 -2.69
N PHE A 236 -28.65 3.69 -2.73
CA PHE A 236 -27.42 3.78 -1.97
C PHE A 236 -26.21 3.26 -2.75
N PRO A 237 -25.02 3.87 -2.57
CA PRO A 237 -23.80 3.42 -3.25
C PRO A 237 -23.22 2.16 -2.59
N VAL A 238 -22.74 1.25 -3.42
CA VAL A 238 -21.94 0.07 -3.06
C VAL A 238 -20.48 0.38 -3.36
N GLN A 239 -19.71 0.59 -2.29
CA GLN A 239 -18.27 0.82 -2.34
C GLN A 239 -17.47 -0.33 -1.73
N TYR A 240 -18.12 -1.15 -0.90
CA TYR A 240 -17.50 -2.25 -0.17
C TYR A 240 -18.42 -3.47 -0.21
N LEU A 241 -17.81 -4.66 -0.25
CA LEU A 241 -18.43 -5.90 0.20
C LEU A 241 -18.03 -6.17 1.63
N TYR A 242 -18.89 -6.84 2.39
CA TYR A 242 -18.69 -7.07 3.81
C TYR A 242 -18.66 -8.57 4.09
N ILE A 243 -17.69 -9.02 4.87
CA ILE A 243 -17.76 -10.33 5.50
C ILE A 243 -18.38 -10.13 6.88
N LEU A 244 -19.56 -10.71 7.06
CA LEU A 244 -20.19 -10.82 8.36
C LEU A 244 -19.80 -12.14 9.01
N GLN A 245 -19.58 -12.13 10.31
CA GLN A 245 -19.37 -13.35 11.09
C GLN A 245 -19.96 -13.21 12.50
N ARG A 246 -20.39 -14.32 13.09
CA ARG A 246 -20.75 -14.40 14.51
C ARG A 246 -19.84 -15.37 15.28
N PRO A 247 -19.58 -15.16 16.58
CA PRO A 247 -18.73 -16.03 17.39
C PRO A 247 -19.22 -17.47 17.46
N HIS A 248 -18.31 -18.41 17.74
CA HIS A 248 -18.68 -19.83 17.84
C HIS A 248 -19.42 -20.19 19.13
N ASP A 249 -19.32 -19.33 20.13
CA ASP A 249 -19.55 -19.65 21.53
C ASP A 249 -21.02 -19.41 21.93
N ASN A 250 -21.78 -18.69 21.11
CA ASN A 250 -23.17 -18.36 21.39
C ASN A 250 -23.95 -17.97 20.12
N ASP A 251 -25.02 -18.71 19.79
CA ASP A 251 -25.87 -18.44 18.63
C ASP A 251 -26.79 -17.22 18.82
N THR A 252 -26.88 -16.66 20.03
CA THR A 252 -27.60 -15.40 20.31
C THR A 252 -26.71 -14.16 20.15
N THR A 253 -25.43 -14.33 19.82
CA THR A 253 -24.53 -13.19 19.58
C THR A 253 -24.72 -12.66 18.16
N PRO A 254 -24.85 -11.33 17.98
CA PRO A 254 -25.03 -10.74 16.66
C PRO A 254 -23.85 -10.99 15.72
N PHE A 255 -24.15 -11.04 14.42
CA PHE A 255 -23.16 -10.92 13.37
C PHE A 255 -22.52 -9.53 13.43
N HIS A 256 -21.21 -9.50 13.24
CA HIS A 256 -20.42 -8.27 13.13
C HIS A 256 -19.61 -8.29 11.84
N ILE A 257 -19.23 -7.11 11.38
CA ILE A 257 -18.35 -6.95 10.22
C ILE A 257 -16.95 -7.34 10.68
N VAL A 258 -16.46 -8.45 10.14
CA VAL A 258 -15.07 -8.87 10.35
C VAL A 258 -14.14 -8.29 9.28
N HIS A 259 -14.68 -7.90 8.12
CA HIS A 259 -13.90 -7.31 7.04
C HIS A 259 -14.74 -6.48 6.06
N GLN A 260 -14.22 -5.32 5.66
CA GLN A 260 -14.72 -4.50 4.56
C GLN A 260 -13.77 -4.59 3.37
N ILE A 261 -14.26 -5.08 2.25
CA ILE A 261 -13.46 -5.31 1.04
C ILE A 261 -13.84 -4.25 0.01
N PRO A 262 -12.92 -3.34 -0.36
CA PRO A 262 -13.22 -2.25 -1.28
C PRO A 262 -13.45 -2.75 -2.71
N LEU A 263 -14.40 -2.11 -3.39
CA LEU A 263 -14.56 -2.19 -4.84
C LEU A 263 -13.59 -1.23 -5.53
N GLY A 264 -13.13 -1.63 -6.71
CA GLY A 264 -12.39 -0.76 -7.62
C GLY A 264 -10.90 -0.73 -7.36
N SER A 265 -10.20 -0.13 -8.31
CA SER A 265 -8.76 0.03 -8.30
C SER A 265 -8.31 1.23 -7.47
N ILE A 266 -9.20 1.98 -6.85
CA ILE A 266 -8.84 3.12 -6.01
C ILE A 266 -9.73 3.03 -4.79
N LEU A 267 -9.13 3.03 -3.59
CA LEU A 267 -9.92 3.27 -2.40
C LEU A 267 -10.58 4.63 -2.53
N GLN A 268 -11.90 4.68 -2.37
CA GLN A 268 -12.59 5.96 -2.42
C GLN A 268 -12.02 6.89 -1.33
N PRO A 269 -11.76 8.16 -1.66
CA PRO A 269 -11.30 9.10 -0.66
C PRO A 269 -12.30 9.24 0.45
N ILE A 270 -11.79 9.58 1.63
CA ILE A 270 -12.67 9.93 2.73
C ILE A 270 -13.40 11.22 2.34
N HIS A 271 -14.72 11.13 2.16
CA HIS A 271 -15.58 12.26 1.92
C HIS A 271 -16.57 12.46 3.08
N TYR A 272 -16.76 13.72 3.46
CA TYR A 272 -17.68 14.17 4.50
C TYR A 272 -19.14 13.75 4.29
N LYS A 273 -19.56 13.39 3.06
CA LYS A 273 -20.96 13.05 2.74
C LYS A 273 -21.25 11.57 2.52
N GLN A 274 -20.25 10.68 2.58
CA GLN A 274 -20.40 9.28 2.13
C GLN A 274 -19.71 8.23 3.00
N SER A 275 -19.07 8.61 4.11
CA SER A 275 -18.37 7.62 4.95
C SER A 275 -19.33 6.89 5.89
N ASN A 276 -19.70 5.66 5.48
CA ASN A 276 -20.60 4.75 6.19
C ASN A 276 -20.04 4.16 7.50
N SER A 277 -19.07 4.79 8.17
CA SER A 277 -18.41 4.15 9.34
C SER A 277 -17.71 5.13 10.30
N VAL A 278 -17.99 6.43 10.19
CA VAL A 278 -17.27 7.44 10.97
C VAL A 278 -18.22 8.50 11.50
N HIS A 279 -18.13 8.74 12.81
CA HIS A 279 -18.97 9.71 13.53
C HIS A 279 -18.78 11.14 13.00
N ILE A 280 -19.88 11.91 12.89
CA ILE A 280 -19.93 13.27 12.30
C ILE A 280 -18.85 14.19 12.90
N LYS A 281 -18.68 14.20 14.23
CA LYS A 281 -17.64 15.01 14.90
C LYS A 281 -16.20 14.74 14.42
N LEU A 282 -15.85 13.49 14.08
CA LEU A 282 -14.52 13.17 13.53
C LEU A 282 -14.38 13.75 12.13
N GLN A 283 -15.45 13.72 11.35
CA GLN A 283 -15.46 14.30 10.02
C GLN A 283 -15.33 15.83 10.07
N GLU A 284 -16.06 16.49 10.96
CA GLU A 284 -15.98 17.94 11.21
C GLU A 284 -14.56 18.35 11.65
N PHE A 285 -13.93 17.55 12.52
CA PHE A 285 -12.55 17.78 12.96
C PHE A 285 -11.57 17.74 11.78
N PHE A 286 -11.62 16.68 10.96
CA PHE A 286 -10.74 16.53 9.80
C PHE A 286 -10.96 17.64 8.77
N GLN A 287 -12.21 18.07 8.59
CA GLN A 287 -12.53 19.20 7.72
C GLN A 287 -11.96 20.51 8.26
N THR A 288 -12.13 20.79 9.56
CA THR A 288 -11.61 22.01 10.21
C THR A 288 -10.10 22.10 10.14
N MET A 289 -9.41 20.97 10.29
CA MET A 289 -7.95 20.87 10.19
C MET A 289 -7.43 20.76 8.75
N ASN A 290 -8.30 20.88 7.72
CA ASN A 290 -7.96 20.74 6.31
C ASN A 290 -7.21 19.44 5.96
N LEU A 291 -7.58 18.34 6.61
CA LEU A 291 -6.93 17.02 6.43
C LEU A 291 -7.48 16.27 5.21
N TYR A 292 -8.72 16.56 4.79
CA TYR A 292 -9.30 15.96 3.61
C TYR A 292 -8.74 16.55 2.32
N GLU A 293 -8.64 15.70 1.31
CA GLU A 293 -8.47 16.17 -0.05
C GLU A 293 -9.75 16.87 -0.53
N THR A 294 -9.60 17.98 -1.28
CA THR A 294 -10.75 18.65 -1.88
C THR A 294 -11.35 17.80 -3.00
N ASN A 295 -12.68 17.78 -3.11
CA ASN A 295 -13.39 17.04 -4.16
C ASN A 295 -12.91 17.43 -5.56
N GLU A 296 -12.57 18.70 -5.76
CA GLU A 296 -12.04 19.21 -7.03
C GLU A 296 -10.65 18.64 -7.33
N SER A 297 -9.75 18.60 -6.34
CA SER A 297 -8.42 17.99 -6.49
C SER A 297 -8.53 16.51 -6.85
N TYR A 298 -9.36 15.77 -6.12
CA TYR A 298 -9.54 14.34 -6.38
C TYR A 298 -10.17 14.09 -7.75
N LYS A 299 -11.24 14.81 -8.10
CA LYS A 299 -11.92 14.64 -9.39
C LYS A 299 -11.01 14.97 -10.57
N ARG A 300 -10.14 15.98 -10.45
CA ARG A 300 -9.10 16.27 -11.46
C ARG A 300 -8.14 15.10 -11.64
N LYS A 301 -7.60 14.55 -10.54
CA LYS A 301 -6.71 13.39 -10.59
C LYS A 301 -7.39 12.14 -11.15
N GLN A 302 -8.65 11.91 -10.78
CA GLN A 302 -9.46 10.81 -11.30
C GLN A 302 -9.72 10.96 -12.82
N ASP A 303 -10.07 12.15 -13.29
CA ASP A 303 -10.25 12.45 -14.72
C ASP A 303 -8.96 12.16 -15.51
N LYS A 304 -7.80 12.66 -15.03
CA LYS A 304 -6.51 12.41 -15.70
C LYS A 304 -6.16 10.93 -15.75
N PHE A 305 -6.36 10.21 -14.64
CA PHE A 305 -6.15 8.76 -14.60
C PHE A 305 -7.07 8.02 -15.60
N GLN A 306 -8.35 8.36 -15.65
CA GLN A 306 -9.31 7.72 -16.56
C GLN A 306 -9.02 8.02 -18.03
N LYS A 307 -8.64 9.27 -18.36
CA LYS A 307 -8.23 9.65 -19.72
C LYS A 307 -6.98 8.89 -20.17
N LEU A 308 -5.97 8.80 -19.31
CA LEU A 308 -4.76 8.01 -19.60
C LEU A 308 -5.08 6.53 -19.75
N SER A 309 -5.90 5.96 -18.86
CA SER A 309 -6.35 4.57 -18.96
C SER A 309 -7.07 4.30 -20.29
N SER A 310 -7.95 5.22 -20.70
CA SER A 310 -8.69 5.10 -21.97
C SER A 310 -7.77 5.22 -23.18
N CYS A 311 -6.80 6.14 -23.13
CA CYS A 311 -5.76 6.29 -24.14
C CYS A 311 -4.96 4.99 -24.31
N PHE A 312 -4.47 4.40 -23.21
CA PHE A 312 -3.75 3.13 -23.27
C PHE A 312 -4.63 2.00 -23.77
N GLN A 313 -5.88 1.89 -23.30
CA GLN A 313 -6.80 0.88 -23.80
C GLN A 313 -7.02 0.98 -25.32
N GLN A 314 -7.15 2.20 -25.87
CA GLN A 314 -7.25 2.41 -27.31
C GLN A 314 -5.97 2.00 -28.05
N ILE A 315 -4.78 2.30 -27.49
CA ILE A 315 -3.49 1.91 -28.09
C ILE A 315 -3.37 0.39 -28.20
N PHE A 316 -3.69 -0.34 -27.13
CA PHE A 316 -3.52 -1.80 -27.07
C PHE A 316 -4.70 -2.59 -27.66
N ASN A 317 -5.82 -1.94 -27.96
CA ASN A 317 -6.91 -2.52 -28.75
C ASN A 317 -6.72 -2.39 -30.27
N LYS A 318 -5.66 -1.72 -30.76
CA LYS A 318 -5.33 -1.67 -32.19
C LYS A 318 -4.82 -3.04 -32.67
N ASP A 319 -5.12 -3.39 -33.92
CA ASP A 319 -4.84 -4.68 -34.59
C ASP A 319 -3.37 -5.16 -34.53
N THR A 320 -2.43 -4.32 -34.09
CA THR A 320 -1.00 -4.61 -34.00
C THR A 320 -0.48 -4.87 -32.59
N LEU A 321 -1.21 -4.49 -31.53
CA LEU A 321 -0.77 -4.56 -30.13
C LEU A 321 -1.60 -5.51 -29.26
N HIS A 322 -2.58 -6.21 -29.83
CA HIS A 322 -3.39 -7.24 -29.17
C HIS A 322 -2.57 -8.42 -28.64
N TYR A 323 -1.30 -8.54 -29.05
CA TYR A 323 -0.37 -9.56 -28.55
C TYR A 323 0.04 -9.33 -27.09
N PHE A 324 -0.20 -8.13 -26.55
CA PHE A 324 0.11 -7.80 -25.17
C PHE A 324 -1.15 -7.60 -24.34
N ILE A 325 -1.17 -8.19 -23.15
CA ILE A 325 -2.07 -7.77 -22.07
C ILE A 325 -1.40 -6.59 -21.38
N HIS A 326 -2.09 -5.46 -21.33
CA HIS A 326 -1.65 -4.32 -20.54
C HIS A 326 -2.45 -4.22 -19.24
N SER A 327 -1.85 -3.61 -18.22
CA SER A 327 -2.53 -3.23 -16.98
C SER A 327 -2.03 -1.87 -16.54
N PHE A 328 -2.94 -0.92 -16.38
CA PHE A 328 -2.65 0.41 -15.87
C PHE A 328 -3.24 0.57 -14.48
N LEU A 329 -2.38 0.55 -13.47
CA LEU A 329 -2.79 0.42 -12.07
C LEU A 329 -2.31 1.65 -11.28
N PRO A 330 -3.18 2.29 -10.49
CA PRO A 330 -2.76 3.36 -9.61
C PRO A 330 -1.98 2.78 -8.42
N TYR A 331 -1.05 3.55 -7.90
CA TYR A 331 -0.19 3.23 -6.76
C TYR A 331 -0.17 4.38 -5.73
N GLY A 332 0.56 4.20 -4.64
CA GLY A 332 0.84 5.26 -3.67
C GLY A 332 -0.40 5.84 -2.97
N SER A 333 -0.34 7.13 -2.64
CA SER A 333 -1.44 7.82 -1.93
C SER A 333 -2.74 7.85 -2.71
N PHE A 334 -2.66 7.93 -4.05
CA PHE A 334 -3.83 7.94 -4.91
C PHE A 334 -4.58 6.60 -4.85
N ARG A 335 -3.87 5.46 -4.92
CA ARG A 335 -4.46 4.12 -4.74
C ARG A 335 -5.13 3.95 -3.37
N ILE A 336 -4.53 4.51 -2.32
CA ILE A 336 -5.02 4.41 -0.94
C ILE A 336 -6.14 5.43 -0.64
N GLY A 337 -6.47 6.33 -1.55
CA GLY A 337 -7.56 7.29 -1.36
C GLY A 337 -7.26 8.34 -0.29
N ILE A 338 -6.00 8.74 -0.14
CA ILE A 338 -5.59 9.83 0.77
C ILE A 338 -4.98 10.97 -0.04
N ASN A 339 -5.00 12.18 0.54
CA ASN A 339 -4.47 13.37 -0.12
C ASN A 339 -3.03 13.13 -0.63
N GLY A 340 -2.71 13.56 -1.83
CA GLY A 340 -1.39 13.38 -2.44
C GLY A 340 -1.19 14.40 -3.54
N GLN A 341 0.05 14.84 -3.74
CA GLN A 341 0.34 15.80 -4.82
C GLN A 341 0.30 15.11 -6.18
N ASP A 342 0.82 13.89 -6.24
CA ASP A 342 1.07 13.17 -7.49
C ASP A 342 0.12 11.97 -7.62
N VAL A 343 -0.14 11.60 -8.87
CA VAL A 343 -0.82 10.36 -9.25
C VAL A 343 0.25 9.36 -9.67
N ASP A 344 0.66 8.52 -8.73
CA ASP A 344 1.60 7.44 -9.02
C ASP A 344 0.86 6.28 -9.69
N THR A 345 1.42 5.76 -10.79
CA THR A 345 0.81 4.67 -11.56
C THR A 345 1.87 3.70 -12.06
N VAL A 346 1.48 2.44 -12.22
CA VAL A 346 2.31 1.41 -12.83
C VAL A 346 1.61 0.97 -14.11
N PHE A 347 2.36 0.98 -15.20
CA PHE A 347 1.92 0.45 -16.49
C PHE A 347 2.66 -0.88 -16.73
N LEU A 348 1.93 -1.98 -16.71
CA LEU A 348 2.45 -3.33 -16.95
C LEU A 348 2.08 -3.79 -18.35
N LEU A 349 3.04 -4.42 -19.03
CA LEU A 349 2.84 -5.03 -20.34
C LEU A 349 3.33 -6.47 -20.32
N ASN A 350 2.43 -7.42 -20.57
CA ASN A 350 2.71 -8.85 -20.56
C ASN A 350 2.37 -9.47 -21.92
N GLU A 351 3.23 -10.37 -22.40
CA GLU A 351 3.03 -11.09 -23.65
C GLU A 351 1.94 -12.19 -23.53
N ILE A 352 1.03 -12.29 -24.52
CA ILE A 352 0.04 -13.36 -24.60
C ILE A 352 0.69 -14.59 -25.27
N LYS A 353 0.88 -15.68 -24.51
CA LYS A 353 1.50 -16.92 -25.00
C LYS A 353 0.72 -17.69 -26.08
N SER A 354 -0.51 -17.31 -26.38
CA SER A 354 -1.41 -18.09 -27.25
C SER A 354 -2.09 -17.18 -28.27
N MET A 355 -1.66 -17.25 -29.53
CA MET A 355 -2.54 -16.97 -30.65
C MET A 355 -2.24 -17.92 -31.82
N ASN A 356 -3.32 -18.44 -32.40
CA ASN A 356 -3.34 -19.08 -33.71
C ASN A 356 -2.95 -18.06 -34.79
N ASN A 357 -2.33 -18.56 -35.87
CA ASN A 357 -1.63 -17.81 -36.93
C ASN A 357 -2.44 -16.79 -37.77
N GLU A 358 -3.60 -16.31 -37.33
CA GLU A 358 -4.52 -15.53 -38.19
C GLU A 358 -4.62 -14.03 -37.88
N THR A 359 -3.88 -13.48 -36.91
CA THR A 359 -3.84 -12.03 -36.72
C THR A 359 -2.67 -11.40 -37.49
N THR A 360 -2.94 -10.34 -38.26
CA THR A 360 -1.91 -9.51 -38.93
C THR A 360 -0.86 -9.06 -37.92
N PHE A 361 0.32 -9.66 -38.00
CA PHE A 361 1.40 -9.44 -37.05
C PHE A 361 2.21 -8.20 -37.47
N ASP A 362 2.46 -7.25 -36.56
CA ASP A 362 3.43 -6.17 -36.81
C ASP A 362 4.85 -6.75 -36.82
N GLU A 363 5.45 -6.86 -38.00
CA GLU A 363 6.79 -7.42 -38.19
C GLU A 363 7.84 -6.76 -37.29
N THR A 364 7.65 -5.48 -36.94
CA THR A 364 8.54 -4.72 -36.05
C THR A 364 8.56 -5.31 -34.65
N LEU A 365 7.38 -5.57 -34.06
CA LEU A 365 7.27 -6.16 -32.73
C LEU A 365 7.80 -7.61 -32.72
N HIS A 366 7.67 -8.33 -33.84
CA HIS A 366 8.15 -9.70 -33.97
C HIS A 366 9.68 -9.74 -33.89
N GLN A 367 10.32 -8.79 -34.58
CA GLN A 367 11.77 -8.66 -34.62
C GLN A 367 12.31 -8.21 -33.27
N LEU A 368 11.60 -7.31 -32.58
CA LEU A 368 12.02 -6.74 -31.30
C LEU A 368 11.78 -7.67 -30.09
N LYS A 369 10.93 -8.70 -30.20
CA LYS A 369 10.64 -9.61 -29.08
C LYS A 369 11.88 -10.31 -28.50
N HIS A 370 12.92 -10.48 -29.32
CA HIS A 370 14.18 -11.10 -28.94
C HIS A 370 15.21 -10.12 -28.35
N ASP A 371 14.92 -8.80 -28.34
CA ASP A 371 15.71 -7.76 -27.69
C ASP A 371 14.82 -6.92 -26.74
N PRO A 372 14.80 -7.27 -25.44
CA PRO A 372 13.99 -6.56 -24.43
C PRO A 372 14.29 -5.07 -24.34
N ASN A 373 15.54 -4.67 -24.51
CA ASN A 373 15.93 -3.27 -24.37
C ASN A 373 15.40 -2.46 -25.55
N ALA A 374 15.49 -3.01 -26.76
CA ALA A 374 14.95 -2.39 -27.95
C ALA A 374 13.41 -2.35 -27.92
N LEU A 375 12.75 -3.43 -27.47
CA LEU A 375 11.30 -3.44 -27.28
C LEU A 375 10.85 -2.43 -26.22
N ASN A 376 11.54 -2.39 -25.07
CA ASN A 376 11.25 -1.41 -24.03
C ASN A 376 11.34 0.00 -24.61
N LYS A 377 12.46 0.34 -25.25
CA LYS A 377 12.63 1.66 -25.87
C LYS A 377 11.52 1.97 -26.88
N TYR A 378 11.11 1.00 -27.70
CA TYR A 378 10.02 1.17 -28.65
C TYR A 378 8.69 1.48 -27.95
N ILE A 379 8.27 0.66 -26.97
CA ILE A 379 7.02 0.85 -26.23
C ILE A 379 7.02 2.19 -25.49
N TYR A 380 8.13 2.55 -24.85
CA TYR A 380 8.26 3.86 -24.18
C TYR A 380 8.06 5.02 -25.15
N ASN A 381 8.76 5.00 -26.29
CA ASN A 381 8.65 6.05 -27.30
C ASN A 381 7.24 6.12 -27.90
N LEU A 382 6.60 4.96 -28.09
CA LEU A 382 5.20 4.88 -28.54
C LEU A 382 4.28 5.55 -27.53
N LEU A 383 4.36 5.18 -26.25
CA LEU A 383 3.56 5.76 -25.18
C LEU A 383 3.76 7.27 -25.08
N GLU A 384 5.02 7.73 -25.08
CA GLU A 384 5.37 9.15 -25.03
C GLU A 384 4.78 9.92 -26.23
N THR A 385 4.90 9.37 -27.44
CA THR A 385 4.35 9.98 -28.65
C THR A 385 2.83 10.07 -28.58
N GLN A 386 2.16 8.98 -28.22
CA GLN A 386 0.70 8.95 -28.10
C GLN A 386 0.19 9.88 -27.00
N ILE A 387 0.92 10.03 -25.89
CA ILE A 387 0.58 10.99 -24.84
C ILE A 387 0.75 12.42 -25.35
N ASN A 388 1.87 12.74 -25.98
CA ASN A 388 2.12 14.08 -26.53
C ASN A 388 1.12 14.46 -27.62
N GLU A 389 0.67 13.50 -28.44
CA GLU A 389 -0.36 13.73 -29.47
C GLU A 389 -1.75 13.92 -28.86
N ASN A 390 -2.20 12.99 -28.01
CA ASN A 390 -3.55 13.00 -27.47
C ASN A 390 -3.78 14.07 -26.38
N PHE A 391 -2.72 14.53 -25.72
CA PHE A 391 -2.80 15.49 -24.62
C PHE A 391 -2.02 16.79 -24.87
N LYS A 392 -1.62 17.09 -26.11
CA LYS A 392 -0.79 18.25 -26.48
C LYS A 392 -1.22 19.57 -25.84
N ASP A 393 -2.53 19.83 -25.81
CA ASP A 393 -3.11 21.08 -25.29
C ASP A 393 -3.48 21.00 -23.79
N GLU A 394 -3.30 19.84 -23.16
CA GLU A 394 -3.59 19.60 -21.74
C GLU A 394 -2.32 19.47 -20.87
N ILE A 395 -1.15 19.21 -21.47
CA ILE A 395 0.12 18.99 -20.75
C ILE A 395 1.09 20.16 -20.90
N ILE A 396 1.83 20.42 -19.83
CA ILE A 396 3.02 21.27 -19.82
C ILE A 396 4.20 20.49 -20.40
N TYR A 397 4.39 19.26 -19.94
CA TYR A 397 5.41 18.35 -20.46
C TYR A 397 5.05 16.88 -20.25
N CYS A 398 5.66 16.03 -21.08
CA CYS A 398 5.86 14.60 -20.84
C CYS A 398 7.37 14.34 -20.91
N MET A 399 7.98 13.89 -19.81
CA MET A 399 9.42 13.68 -19.71
C MET A 399 9.76 12.24 -19.36
N LYS A 400 10.74 11.68 -20.07
CA LYS A 400 11.39 10.44 -19.70
C LYS A 400 12.46 10.70 -18.64
N ILE A 401 12.33 10.02 -17.49
CA ILE A 401 13.36 9.99 -16.45
C ILE A 401 14.06 8.64 -16.52
N GLU A 402 15.33 8.66 -16.90
CA GLU A 402 16.18 7.48 -16.93
C GLU A 402 16.62 7.11 -15.50
N ALA A 403 15.79 6.32 -14.83
CA ALA A 403 16.11 5.65 -13.58
C ALA A 403 16.31 4.14 -13.82
N LEU A 404 16.62 3.39 -12.76
CA LEU A 404 16.77 1.93 -12.81
C LEU A 404 15.52 1.25 -13.40
N PHE A 405 14.35 1.88 -13.21
CA PHE A 405 13.09 1.63 -13.91
C PHE A 405 12.69 2.92 -14.60
N PRO A 406 12.44 2.97 -15.92
CA PRO A 406 12.18 4.23 -16.58
C PRO A 406 10.81 4.79 -16.18
N ILE A 407 10.79 6.06 -15.78
CA ILE A 407 9.60 6.75 -15.32
C ILE A 407 9.18 7.75 -16.39
N MET A 408 7.90 7.76 -16.74
CA MET A 408 7.31 8.81 -17.55
C MET A 408 6.62 9.81 -16.63
N SER A 409 7.14 11.04 -16.56
CA SER A 409 6.59 12.11 -15.73
C SER A 409 5.78 13.05 -16.61
N ILE A 410 4.49 13.17 -16.32
CA ILE A 410 3.56 14.02 -17.05
C ILE A 410 3.09 15.13 -16.11
N LEU A 411 3.19 16.38 -16.55
CA LEU A 411 2.64 17.52 -15.84
C LEU A 411 1.51 18.13 -16.67
N PHE A 412 0.30 18.17 -16.13
CA PHE A 412 -0.86 18.79 -16.77
C PHE A 412 -0.94 20.30 -16.46
N ASN A 413 -1.65 21.03 -17.31
CA ASN A 413 -1.85 22.48 -17.17
C ASN A 413 -2.52 22.87 -15.84
N ASP A 414 -3.33 21.99 -15.27
CA ASP A 414 -3.99 22.15 -13.97
C ASP A 414 -3.10 21.82 -12.76
N GLN A 415 -1.80 21.63 -12.99
CA GLN A 415 -0.76 21.23 -12.03
C GLN A 415 -0.90 19.79 -11.52
N THR A 416 -1.76 18.96 -12.11
CA THR A 416 -1.77 17.54 -11.82
C THR A 416 -0.51 16.89 -12.38
N LYS A 417 0.25 16.22 -11.51
CA LYS A 417 1.41 15.43 -11.92
C LYS A 417 1.04 13.95 -11.92
N VAL A 418 1.36 13.25 -13.00
CA VAL A 418 1.20 11.80 -13.13
C VAL A 418 2.57 11.18 -13.36
N GLU A 419 2.95 10.24 -12.51
CA GLU A 419 4.17 9.44 -12.68
C GLU A 419 3.78 8.04 -13.12
N ILE A 420 4.30 7.60 -14.27
CA ILE A 420 4.05 6.28 -14.83
C ILE A 420 5.34 5.46 -14.77
N PHE A 421 5.36 4.48 -13.86
CA PHE A 421 6.37 3.44 -13.81
C PHE A 421 6.01 2.38 -14.85
N VAL A 422 6.63 2.47 -16.03
CA VAL A 422 6.37 1.52 -17.12
C VAL A 422 7.25 0.29 -16.92
N GLN A 423 6.66 -0.87 -17.14
CA GLN A 423 7.33 -2.15 -16.96
C GLN A 423 6.78 -3.19 -17.93
N ILE A 424 7.71 -3.90 -18.56
CA ILE A 424 7.40 -4.83 -19.64
C ILE A 424 7.97 -6.19 -19.23
N GLU A 425 7.10 -7.19 -19.08
CA GLU A 425 7.48 -8.57 -18.80
C GLU A 425 7.33 -9.43 -20.06
N LEU A 426 8.47 -9.80 -20.65
CA LEU A 426 8.52 -10.75 -21.76
C LEU A 426 8.71 -12.17 -21.25
N SER A 427 7.94 -13.09 -21.82
CA SER A 427 7.86 -14.47 -21.30
C SER A 427 9.15 -15.28 -21.54
N GLU A 428 9.95 -14.88 -22.52
CA GLU A 428 11.24 -15.50 -22.88
C GLU A 428 12.46 -14.84 -22.23
N CYS A 429 12.32 -13.63 -21.67
CA CYS A 429 13.45 -12.86 -21.12
C CYS A 429 13.64 -13.03 -19.62
N LYS A 430 13.25 -14.21 -19.11
CA LYS A 430 13.81 -14.72 -17.86
C LYS A 430 15.18 -15.32 -18.18
N THR A 431 16.19 -14.48 -18.36
CA THR A 431 17.56 -14.98 -18.11
C THR A 431 17.57 -15.45 -16.65
N ALA A 432 18.18 -16.60 -16.37
CA ALA A 432 18.17 -17.23 -15.05
C ALA A 432 18.77 -16.37 -13.91
N ASN A 433 19.21 -15.14 -14.22
CA ASN A 433 19.79 -14.17 -13.29
C ASN A 433 18.80 -13.13 -12.74
N ASP A 434 17.66 -12.88 -13.40
CA ASP A 434 16.65 -11.91 -12.92
C ASP A 434 15.58 -12.62 -12.08
N SER A 435 15.98 -13.07 -10.90
CA SER A 435 15.06 -13.54 -9.84
C SER A 435 14.31 -12.40 -9.13
N HIS A 436 14.50 -11.16 -9.60
CA HIS A 436 13.86 -9.97 -9.06
C HIS A 436 12.67 -9.62 -9.94
N LEU A 437 11.46 -9.91 -9.46
CA LEU A 437 10.29 -9.13 -9.88
C LEU A 437 10.66 -7.64 -9.70
N PRO A 438 10.39 -6.75 -10.68
CA PRO A 438 10.81 -5.36 -10.55
C PRO A 438 10.09 -4.63 -9.40
N GLU A 439 10.75 -3.64 -8.77
CA GLU A 439 10.27 -2.94 -7.55
C GLU A 439 8.89 -2.28 -7.72
N SER A 440 8.51 -1.88 -8.94
CA SER A 440 7.20 -1.29 -9.24
C SER A 440 6.04 -2.29 -9.13
N ILE A 441 6.24 -3.54 -9.58
CA ILE A 441 5.26 -4.63 -9.35
C ILE A 441 5.17 -4.97 -7.86
N HIS A 442 6.30 -4.95 -7.14
CA HIS A 442 6.28 -5.14 -5.69
C HIS A 442 5.40 -4.13 -5.00
N GLY A 443 5.50 -2.85 -5.39
CA GLY A 443 4.62 -1.81 -4.88
C GLY A 443 3.16 -2.22 -4.99
N VAL A 444 2.66 -2.47 -6.20
CA VAL A 444 1.24 -2.81 -6.41
C VAL A 444 0.80 -4.00 -5.54
N HIS A 445 1.58 -5.09 -5.52
CA HIS A 445 1.28 -6.24 -4.66
C HIS A 445 1.32 -5.90 -3.17
N ASP A 446 2.26 -5.06 -2.76
CA ASP A 446 2.44 -4.61 -1.39
C ASP A 446 1.29 -3.75 -0.90
N ILE A 447 0.70 -2.93 -1.76
CA ILE A 447 -0.54 -2.22 -1.43
C ILE A 447 -1.71 -3.20 -1.37
N GLU A 448 -1.87 -4.14 -2.31
CA GLU A 448 -3.00 -5.08 -2.23
C GLU A 448 -2.94 -5.94 -0.97
N ARG A 449 -1.77 -6.44 -0.60
CA ARG A 449 -1.60 -7.18 0.67
C ARG A 449 -1.76 -6.29 1.89
N LEU A 450 -1.38 -5.02 1.81
CA LEU A 450 -1.67 -4.04 2.87
C LEU A 450 -3.18 -3.86 3.05
N LEU A 451 -3.92 -3.66 1.95
CA LEU A 451 -5.37 -3.48 1.95
C LEU A 451 -6.11 -4.72 2.47
N VAL A 452 -5.66 -5.91 2.10
CA VAL A 452 -6.16 -7.19 2.65
C VAL A 452 -5.93 -7.32 4.16
N HIS A 453 -4.89 -6.68 4.69
CA HIS A 453 -4.63 -6.68 6.13
C HIS A 453 -5.57 -5.73 6.90
N ILE A 454 -6.10 -4.71 6.21
CA ILE A 454 -6.92 -3.64 6.78
C ILE A 454 -8.39 -4.08 6.79
N ARG A 455 -8.95 -4.29 7.98
CA ARG A 455 -10.36 -4.70 8.14
C ARG A 455 -11.36 -3.59 7.80
N LEU A 456 -11.00 -2.34 8.11
CA LEU A 456 -11.86 -1.15 7.99
C LEU A 456 -11.06 -0.03 7.27
N PRO A 457 -11.10 0.03 5.93
CA PRO A 457 -10.34 1.01 5.15
C PRO A 457 -10.55 2.47 5.56
N PRO A 458 -11.78 2.95 5.86
CA PRO A 458 -11.98 4.35 6.27
C PRO A 458 -11.20 4.73 7.53
N ILE A 459 -11.21 3.89 8.57
CA ILE A 459 -10.47 4.17 9.82
C ILE A 459 -8.96 4.21 9.55
N PHE A 460 -8.47 3.29 8.75
CA PHE A 460 -7.07 3.28 8.33
C PHE A 460 -6.68 4.55 7.57
N GLN A 461 -7.51 5.00 6.62
CA GLN A 461 -7.26 6.24 5.87
C GLN A 461 -7.24 7.47 6.80
N HIS A 462 -8.10 7.54 7.83
CA HIS A 462 -8.10 8.63 8.81
C HIS A 462 -6.81 8.64 9.63
N LEU A 463 -6.43 7.48 10.19
CA LEU A 463 -5.20 7.35 10.96
C LEU A 463 -3.97 7.69 10.11
N LEU A 464 -3.87 7.13 8.91
CA LEU A 464 -2.74 7.39 8.01
C LEU A 464 -2.67 8.86 7.60
N THR A 465 -3.80 9.49 7.29
CA THR A 465 -3.85 10.93 6.96
C THR A 465 -3.35 11.76 8.13
N TYR A 466 -3.86 11.50 9.34
CA TYR A 466 -3.49 12.22 10.54
C TYR A 466 -2.01 12.06 10.91
N ILE A 467 -1.51 10.81 10.97
CA ILE A 467 -0.11 10.50 11.29
C ILE A 467 0.84 11.06 10.23
N ARG A 468 0.48 10.99 8.95
CA ARG A 468 1.32 11.55 7.88
C ARG A 468 1.38 13.08 7.98
N THR A 469 0.27 13.74 8.24
CA THR A 469 0.24 15.21 8.44
C THR A 469 1.10 15.59 9.65
N TRP A 470 0.95 14.89 10.78
CA TRP A 470 1.84 15.07 11.94
C TRP A 470 3.31 14.94 11.54
N ALA A 471 3.69 13.82 10.90
CA ALA A 471 5.08 13.55 10.51
C ALA A 471 5.64 14.61 9.55
N GLN A 472 4.80 15.17 8.67
CA GLN A 472 5.18 16.28 7.79
C GLN A 472 5.40 17.57 8.58
N HIS A 473 4.50 17.92 9.50
CA HIS A 473 4.60 19.13 10.33
C HIS A 473 5.83 19.11 11.22
N VAL A 474 6.13 17.99 11.89
CA VAL A 474 7.30 17.88 12.78
C VAL A 474 8.61 17.59 12.04
N GLY A 475 8.57 17.44 10.71
CA GLY A 475 9.77 17.26 9.89
C GLY A 475 10.38 15.85 9.92
N LEU A 476 9.56 14.81 10.11
CA LEU A 476 9.95 13.40 10.15
C LEU A 476 9.43 12.59 8.95
N TYR A 477 9.04 13.26 7.87
CA TYR A 477 8.55 12.65 6.64
C TYR A 477 9.52 12.86 5.48
N GLY A 478 9.77 11.80 4.69
CA GLY A 478 10.47 11.89 3.41
C GLY A 478 11.61 10.88 3.27
N GLN A 479 11.40 9.86 2.45
CA GLN A 479 12.37 8.78 2.21
C GLN A 479 13.72 9.30 1.69
N ALA A 480 13.70 10.29 0.79
CA ALA A 480 14.90 10.90 0.22
C ALA A 480 15.82 11.56 1.27
N TYR A 481 15.25 12.01 2.38
CA TYR A 481 15.97 12.68 3.47
C TYR A 481 16.36 11.71 4.60
N GLY A 482 16.20 10.41 4.39
CA GLY A 482 16.50 9.39 5.39
C GLY A 482 15.42 9.20 6.46
N TYR A 483 14.25 9.81 6.30
CA TYR A 483 13.07 9.54 7.14
C TYR A 483 12.16 8.47 6.52
N LEU A 484 11.02 8.19 7.14
CA LEU A 484 10.03 7.26 6.59
C LEU A 484 9.29 7.87 5.40
N GLY A 485 9.11 7.07 4.34
CA GLY A 485 8.24 7.40 3.21
C GLY A 485 6.77 7.04 3.47
N GLY A 486 5.87 7.46 2.58
CA GLY A 486 4.43 7.26 2.73
C GLY A 486 4.01 5.80 2.94
N TYR A 487 4.62 4.86 2.19
CA TYR A 487 4.31 3.43 2.35
C TYR A 487 4.74 2.88 3.71
N ALA A 488 5.88 3.29 4.26
CA ALA A 488 6.31 2.84 5.58
C ALA A 488 5.36 3.33 6.69
N TRP A 489 4.88 4.57 6.61
CA TRP A 489 3.83 5.08 7.50
C TRP A 489 2.51 4.31 7.36
N ALA A 490 2.15 3.92 6.13
CA ALA A 490 0.98 3.09 5.86
C ALA A 490 1.08 1.72 6.53
N VAL A 491 2.24 1.05 6.48
CA VAL A 491 2.47 -0.22 7.17
C VAL A 491 2.33 -0.06 8.70
N LEU A 492 2.87 1.01 9.28
CA LEU A 492 2.72 1.31 10.72
C LEU A 492 1.24 1.47 11.10
N CYS A 493 0.48 2.26 10.34
CA CYS A 493 -0.94 2.50 10.59
C CYS A 493 -1.77 1.21 10.42
N ALA A 494 -1.47 0.40 9.40
CA ALA A 494 -2.17 -0.87 9.19
C ALA A 494 -1.94 -1.87 10.34
N HIS A 495 -0.73 -1.92 10.89
CA HIS A 495 -0.42 -2.74 12.06
C HIS A 495 -1.26 -2.34 13.28
N ILE A 496 -1.37 -1.03 13.53
CA ILE A 496 -2.15 -0.47 14.65
C ILE A 496 -3.64 -0.70 14.44
N CYS A 497 -4.18 -0.39 13.25
CA CYS A 497 -5.57 -0.66 12.91
C CYS A 497 -5.89 -2.15 13.08
N HIS A 498 -5.05 -3.05 12.58
CA HIS A 498 -5.29 -4.48 12.74
C HIS A 498 -5.33 -4.88 14.21
N LYS A 499 -4.31 -4.55 15.01
CA LYS A 499 -4.26 -4.92 16.44
C LYS A 499 -5.41 -4.32 17.25
N HIS A 500 -5.67 -3.04 17.08
CA HIS A 500 -6.69 -2.32 17.86
C HIS A 500 -8.11 -2.75 17.47
N LEU A 501 -8.41 -2.83 16.17
CA LEU A 501 -9.75 -3.17 15.67
C LEU A 501 -10.08 -4.67 15.80
N SER A 502 -9.08 -5.56 15.92
CA SER A 502 -9.33 -7.00 16.19
C SER A 502 -10.07 -7.24 17.50
N SER A 503 -10.04 -6.28 18.44
CA SER A 503 -10.75 -6.35 19.71
C SER A 503 -12.22 -5.91 19.62
N ILE A 504 -12.62 -5.25 18.53
CA ILE A 504 -13.98 -4.73 18.34
C ILE A 504 -14.88 -5.85 17.83
N LYS A 505 -15.82 -6.28 18.69
CA LYS A 505 -16.71 -7.43 18.44
C LYS A 505 -18.13 -7.06 18.01
N SER A 506 -18.44 -5.77 17.86
CA SER A 506 -19.81 -5.29 17.57
C SER A 506 -19.85 -4.45 16.29
N LEU A 507 -20.89 -4.67 15.49
CA LEU A 507 -21.23 -3.87 14.31
C LEU A 507 -21.46 -2.39 14.69
N LEU A 508 -22.16 -2.17 15.81
CA LEU A 508 -22.48 -0.84 16.37
C LEU A 508 -21.23 -0.01 16.69
N ALA A 509 -20.11 -0.65 17.05
CA ALA A 509 -18.87 0.05 17.35
C ALA A 509 -18.15 0.57 16.10
N ILE A 510 -18.52 0.11 14.90
CA ILE A 510 -18.05 0.63 13.62
C ILE A 510 -18.94 1.79 13.16
N GLU A 511 -20.23 1.76 13.47
CA GLU A 511 -21.17 2.88 13.26
C GLU A 511 -20.79 4.10 14.11
N GLU A 512 -20.22 3.86 15.30
CA GLU A 512 -19.81 4.88 16.25
C GLU A 512 -18.29 5.01 16.40
N PHE A 513 -17.51 4.91 15.32
CA PHE A 513 -16.09 5.27 15.43
C PHE A 513 -15.96 6.77 15.72
N SER A 514 -15.98 7.07 17.01
CA SER A 514 -16.09 8.39 17.60
C SER A 514 -14.74 9.07 17.68
N ILE A 515 -14.76 10.35 18.07
CA ILE A 515 -13.53 11.06 18.43
C ILE A 515 -12.74 10.30 19.50
N ASP A 516 -13.43 9.70 20.47
CA ASP A 516 -12.79 8.95 21.56
C ASP A 516 -12.11 7.67 21.05
N GLY A 517 -12.78 6.94 20.15
CA GLY A 517 -12.19 5.76 19.50
C GLY A 517 -11.00 6.12 18.63
N PHE A 518 -11.08 7.23 17.89
CA PHE A 518 -9.96 7.73 17.08
C PHE A 518 -8.79 8.21 17.93
N PHE A 519 -9.06 8.95 19.01
CA PHE A 519 -8.04 9.38 19.97
C PHE A 519 -7.29 8.18 20.55
N SER A 520 -8.02 7.15 21.00
CA SER A 520 -7.44 5.92 21.54
C SER A 520 -6.53 5.22 20.51
N LEU A 521 -6.91 5.24 19.23
CA LEU A 521 -6.11 4.68 18.15
C LEU A 521 -4.81 5.47 17.92
N VAL A 522 -4.88 6.80 17.99
CA VAL A 522 -3.72 7.70 17.87
C VAL A 522 -2.77 7.54 19.07
N GLU A 523 -3.31 7.51 20.29
CA GLU A 523 -2.55 7.25 21.52
C GLU A 523 -1.87 5.88 21.47
N TYR A 524 -2.60 4.84 21.03
CA TYR A 524 -2.06 3.49 20.87
C TYR A 524 -0.95 3.44 19.81
N PHE A 525 -1.07 4.20 18.71
CA PHE A 525 -0.01 4.33 17.70
C PHE A 525 1.28 4.86 18.33
N PHE A 526 1.22 6.01 19.01
CA PHE A 526 2.41 6.68 19.54
C PHE A 526 3.06 5.89 20.67
N SER A 527 2.26 5.40 21.63
CA SER A 527 2.76 4.58 22.73
C SER A 527 3.42 3.29 22.23
N THR A 528 2.82 2.59 21.26
CA THR A 528 3.37 1.36 20.68
C THR A 528 4.73 1.62 20.04
N PHE A 529 4.85 2.62 19.16
CA PHE A 529 6.09 2.83 18.40
C PHE A 529 7.18 3.61 19.15
N ALA A 530 6.82 4.33 20.23
CA ALA A 530 7.78 4.90 21.17
C ALA A 530 8.52 3.82 21.99
N GLN A 531 7.84 2.69 22.27
CA GLN A 531 8.38 1.59 23.07
C GLN A 531 8.87 0.40 22.22
N PHE A 532 8.58 0.40 20.92
CA PHE A 532 8.97 -0.68 20.02
C PHE A 532 10.51 -0.83 19.93
N ASN A 533 11.00 -2.07 20.02
CA ASN A 533 12.43 -2.36 19.96
C ASN A 533 12.94 -2.36 18.52
N TRP A 534 13.12 -1.16 17.96
CA TRP A 534 13.58 -0.94 16.58
C TRP A 534 14.96 -1.54 16.25
N LEU A 535 15.75 -1.91 17.25
CA LEU A 535 17.09 -2.51 17.07
C LEU A 535 17.02 -4.02 16.83
N ALA A 536 16.12 -4.71 17.52
CA ALA A 536 16.02 -6.16 17.47
C ALA A 536 14.87 -6.64 16.57
N ASP A 537 13.71 -5.99 16.69
CA ASP A 537 12.46 -6.53 16.18
C ASP A 537 12.08 -5.92 14.82
N PRO A 538 11.75 -6.75 13.81
CA PRO A 538 11.16 -6.28 12.57
C PRO A 538 9.65 -6.11 12.73
N LEU A 539 9.11 -5.01 12.21
CA LEU A 539 7.67 -4.84 12.06
C LEU A 539 7.21 -5.59 10.80
N CYS A 540 6.44 -6.65 11.00
CA CYS A 540 5.86 -7.45 9.92
C CYS A 540 4.34 -7.50 10.08
N LEU A 541 3.60 -7.26 9.00
CA LEU A 541 2.15 -7.54 8.97
C LEU A 541 1.87 -9.04 8.91
N TYR A 542 2.82 -9.82 8.38
CA TYR A 542 2.72 -11.27 8.14
C TYR A 542 3.92 -12.02 8.76
N PRO A 543 4.00 -12.16 10.10
CA PRO A 543 5.17 -12.71 10.78
C PRO A 543 5.43 -14.21 10.47
N LYS A 544 4.39 -15.00 10.16
CA LYS A 544 4.55 -16.42 9.82
C LYS A 544 5.22 -16.65 8.46
N SER A 545 5.05 -15.73 7.52
CA SER A 545 5.65 -15.77 6.18
C SER A 545 7.11 -15.31 6.19
N TYR A 546 7.47 -14.46 7.14
CA TYR A 546 8.79 -13.88 7.24
C TYR A 546 9.70 -14.77 8.09
N LYS A 547 10.63 -15.47 7.44
CA LYS A 547 11.75 -16.10 8.14
C LYS A 547 12.91 -15.09 8.20
N PRO A 548 13.25 -14.54 9.38
CA PRO A 548 14.40 -13.64 9.49
C PRO A 548 15.66 -14.37 9.05
N ILE A 549 16.42 -13.75 8.15
CA ILE A 549 17.77 -14.23 7.83
C ILE A 549 18.59 -14.09 9.11
N THR A 550 19.09 -15.21 9.64
CA THR A 550 19.94 -15.23 10.83
C THR A 550 21.16 -14.35 10.62
N TYR A 551 21.52 -13.57 11.65
CA TYR A 551 22.51 -12.48 11.69
C TYR A 551 23.91 -12.78 11.10
N SER A 552 24.22 -14.03 10.76
CA SER A 552 25.51 -14.46 10.19
C SER A 552 25.64 -14.17 8.69
N GLU A 553 24.57 -13.83 7.97
CA GLU A 553 24.63 -13.44 6.55
C GLU A 553 24.53 -11.90 6.45
N ARG A 554 25.52 -11.26 5.79
CA ARG A 554 25.57 -9.80 5.60
C ARG A 554 24.20 -9.25 5.18
N PRO A 555 23.76 -8.05 5.65
CA PRO A 555 22.48 -7.49 5.25
C PRO A 555 22.41 -7.41 3.73
N THR A 556 21.50 -8.18 3.12
CA THR A 556 21.23 -8.05 1.68
C THR A 556 20.72 -6.63 1.41
N VAL A 557 20.79 -6.17 0.15
CA VAL A 557 20.29 -4.83 -0.23
C VAL A 557 18.84 -4.61 0.23
N TYR A 558 18.05 -5.69 0.33
CA TYR A 558 16.65 -5.72 0.78
C TYR A 558 16.44 -5.48 2.29
N HIS A 559 17.49 -5.55 3.11
CA HIS A 559 17.41 -5.38 4.58
C HIS A 559 18.12 -4.12 5.10
N ARG A 560 18.54 -3.21 4.21
CA ARG A 560 19.13 -1.91 4.60
C ARG A 560 18.14 -1.07 5.40
N GLY A 561 18.65 -0.11 6.18
CA GLY A 561 17.84 0.82 6.97
C GLY A 561 17.87 0.52 8.48
N SER A 562 17.93 1.56 9.30
CA SER A 562 18.00 1.46 10.76
C SER A 562 16.66 1.15 11.45
N MET A 563 15.53 1.33 10.75
CA MET A 563 14.21 0.85 11.18
C MET A 563 13.80 -0.32 10.29
N ARG A 564 13.38 -1.45 10.86
CA ARG A 564 12.97 -2.65 10.10
C ARG A 564 11.46 -2.70 9.94
N ILE A 565 10.96 -2.17 8.82
CA ILE A 565 9.53 -2.21 8.44
C ILE A 565 9.41 -3.05 7.18
N ILE A 566 8.92 -4.28 7.32
CA ILE A 566 8.99 -5.29 6.27
C ILE A 566 7.75 -5.22 5.38
N SER A 567 7.97 -5.23 4.06
CA SER A 567 6.91 -5.31 3.06
C SER A 567 6.09 -6.59 3.26
N PRO A 568 4.78 -6.58 2.96
CA PRO A 568 3.93 -7.76 3.13
C PRO A 568 4.08 -8.79 2.01
N SER A 569 4.69 -8.44 0.86
CA SER A 569 4.87 -9.37 -0.27
C SER A 569 6.30 -9.88 -0.40
N PRO A 570 6.49 -11.17 -0.75
CA PRO A 570 7.76 -11.69 -1.26
C PRO A 570 8.15 -11.06 -2.60
N PRO A 571 9.46 -10.83 -2.86
CA PRO A 571 10.58 -10.86 -1.92
C PRO A 571 10.43 -9.75 -0.87
N PHE A 572 10.45 -10.17 0.40
CA PHE A 572 10.29 -9.26 1.53
C PHE A 572 11.44 -8.27 1.58
N HIS A 573 11.12 -6.98 1.59
CA HIS A 573 12.11 -5.90 1.66
C HIS A 573 11.77 -4.89 2.75
N ASN A 574 12.77 -4.13 3.18
CA ASN A 574 12.57 -3.07 4.17
C ASN A 574 12.04 -1.79 3.51
N ALA A 575 10.78 -1.44 3.79
CA ALA A 575 10.15 -0.19 3.35
C ALA A 575 10.89 1.06 3.88
N ALA A 576 11.60 0.93 5.01
CA ALA A 576 12.37 1.98 5.64
C ALA A 576 13.87 1.96 5.25
N ARG A 577 14.19 1.51 4.01
CA ARG A 577 15.58 1.33 3.51
C ARG A 577 16.51 2.53 3.61
N SER A 578 15.97 3.75 3.59
CA SER A 578 16.76 4.98 3.66
C SER A 578 17.05 5.44 5.09
N THR A 579 16.40 4.85 6.10
CA THR A 579 16.57 5.24 7.50
C THR A 579 18.01 5.01 7.97
N LYS A 580 18.48 5.93 8.80
CA LYS A 580 19.83 5.97 9.38
C LYS A 580 19.72 5.94 10.89
N ARG A 581 20.82 5.72 11.60
CA ARG A 581 20.81 5.69 13.07
C ARG A 581 20.26 7.03 13.59
N SER A 582 20.77 8.13 13.08
CA SER A 582 20.38 9.48 13.50
C SER A 582 18.91 9.77 13.20
N THR A 583 18.43 9.44 11.99
CA THR A 583 17.02 9.70 11.62
C THR A 583 16.04 8.77 12.33
N ARG A 584 16.40 7.50 12.57
CA ARG A 584 15.62 6.61 13.45
C ARG A 584 15.47 7.22 14.84
N ASP A 585 16.57 7.67 15.44
CA ASP A 585 16.55 8.19 16.81
C ASP A 585 15.69 9.47 16.89
N LEU A 586 15.70 10.30 15.86
CA LEU A 586 14.80 11.45 15.72
C LEU A 586 13.32 11.05 15.58
N ILE A 587 13.02 9.99 14.82
CA ILE A 587 11.65 9.46 14.69
C ILE A 587 11.14 8.93 16.03
N ILE A 588 11.97 8.17 16.76
CA ILE A 588 11.63 7.66 18.10
C ILE A 588 11.40 8.81 19.07
N GLN A 589 12.26 9.83 19.07
CA GLN A 589 12.07 11.04 19.88
C GLN A 589 10.78 11.76 19.53
N GLY A 590 10.41 11.82 18.24
CA GLY A 590 9.13 12.37 17.80
C GLY A 590 7.93 11.63 18.40
N PHE A 591 7.96 10.29 18.43
CA PHE A 591 6.91 9.50 19.09
C PHE A 591 6.87 9.76 20.60
N GLN A 592 8.03 9.76 21.26
CA GLN A 592 8.13 10.02 22.71
C GLN A 592 7.63 11.41 23.09
N ARG A 593 7.89 12.42 22.27
CA ARG A 593 7.39 13.79 22.48
C ARG A 593 5.86 13.84 22.48
N VAL A 594 5.21 13.07 21.60
CA VAL A 594 3.74 12.99 21.60
C VAL A 594 3.23 12.27 22.84
N VAL A 595 3.86 11.16 23.26
CA VAL A 595 3.50 10.46 24.51
C VAL A 595 3.61 11.41 25.71
N GLN A 596 4.72 12.14 25.83
CA GLN A 596 4.92 13.13 26.89
C GLN A 596 3.89 14.26 26.86
N LEU A 597 3.49 14.72 25.66
CA LEU A 597 2.43 15.70 25.51
C LEU A 597 1.10 15.15 26.05
N LEU A 598 0.73 13.93 25.64
CA LEU A 598 -0.51 13.27 26.09
C LEU A 598 -0.53 13.03 27.60
N ASP A 599 0.60 12.67 28.21
CA ASP A 599 0.74 12.52 29.66
C ASP A 599 0.56 13.85 30.43
N SER A 600 0.82 14.99 29.77
CA SER A 600 0.80 16.32 30.38
C SER A 600 -0.53 17.06 30.27
N ILE A 601 -1.46 16.57 29.45
CA ILE A 601 -2.75 17.22 29.19
C ILE A 601 -3.90 16.39 29.73
N ASN A 602 -5.00 17.05 30.10
CA ASN A 602 -6.24 16.36 30.43
C ASN A 602 -6.80 15.69 29.16
N THR A 603 -7.31 14.46 29.28
CA THR A 603 -7.90 13.68 28.18
C THR A 603 -9.21 12.99 28.61
N ILE A 604 -9.82 13.44 29.71
CA ILE A 604 -11.01 12.81 30.30
C ILE A 604 -12.25 12.99 29.41
N THR A 605 -12.51 14.21 28.93
CA THR A 605 -13.70 14.51 28.13
C THR A 605 -13.41 14.38 26.63
N THR A 606 -14.45 14.22 25.80
CA THR A 606 -14.31 14.22 24.34
C THR A 606 -13.71 15.53 23.81
N GLU A 607 -14.02 16.68 24.42
CA GLU A 607 -13.45 17.97 24.00
C GLU A 607 -11.97 18.07 24.36
N ASP A 608 -11.57 17.54 25.52
CA ASP A 608 -10.16 17.44 25.91
C ASP A 608 -9.36 16.59 24.92
N LYS A 609 -9.92 15.43 24.51
CA LYS A 609 -9.32 14.55 23.48
C LYS A 609 -9.23 15.24 22.13
N LEU A 610 -10.24 16.01 21.74
CA LEU A 610 -10.23 16.79 20.50
C LEU A 610 -9.12 17.86 20.55
N ASN A 611 -8.97 18.56 21.67
CA ASN A 611 -7.91 19.54 21.88
C ASN A 611 -6.52 18.89 21.85
N ALA A 612 -6.37 17.72 22.47
CA ALA A 612 -5.14 16.92 22.39
C ALA A 612 -4.75 16.59 20.94
N LEU A 613 -5.72 16.15 20.12
CA LEU A 613 -5.48 15.88 18.70
C LEU A 613 -5.05 17.13 17.91
N LYS A 614 -5.56 18.31 18.27
CA LYS A 614 -5.12 19.58 17.67
C LYS A 614 -3.67 19.89 18.05
N GLN A 615 -3.35 19.82 19.34
CA GLN A 615 -2.02 20.12 19.87
C GLN A 615 -0.93 19.22 19.28
N ILE A 616 -1.23 17.93 19.05
CA ILE A 616 -0.31 17.02 18.36
C ILE A 616 0.03 17.52 16.95
N LEU A 617 -0.98 17.97 16.18
CA LEU A 617 -0.75 18.50 14.82
C LEU A 617 -0.04 19.86 14.81
N GLU A 618 -0.11 20.60 15.91
CA GLU A 618 0.54 21.91 16.11
C GLU A 618 1.97 21.79 16.66
N LEU A 619 2.46 20.57 16.92
CA LEU A 619 3.84 20.36 17.36
C LEU A 619 4.85 20.97 16.36
N ASN A 620 5.77 21.77 16.89
CA ASN A 620 6.77 22.45 16.09
C ASN A 620 7.78 21.47 15.47
N ASN A 621 8.25 21.79 14.26
CA ASN A 621 9.44 21.18 13.68
C ASN A 621 10.69 21.67 14.44
N ASP A 622 11.35 20.77 15.16
CA ASP A 622 12.55 21.08 15.94
C ASP A 622 13.82 21.01 15.07
N PHE A 623 13.76 21.46 13.82
CA PHE A 623 14.93 21.56 12.94
C PHE A 623 15.48 23.00 12.90
N PRO A 624 16.78 23.19 13.16
CA PRO A 624 17.72 22.26 13.79
C PRO A 624 17.44 22.09 15.28
N ASN A 625 17.73 20.91 15.83
CA ASN A 625 17.50 20.63 17.24
C ASN A 625 18.51 21.35 18.15
N GLU A 626 18.21 21.40 19.44
CA GLU A 626 19.04 22.08 20.45
C GLU A 626 20.48 21.56 20.56
N LYS A 627 20.74 20.32 20.12
CA LYS A 627 22.06 19.69 20.13
C LYS A 627 22.90 20.04 18.89
N THR A 628 22.35 20.81 17.96
CA THR A 628 23.03 21.17 16.71
C THR A 628 24.07 22.26 16.94
N GLU A 629 25.28 22.04 16.47
CA GLU A 629 26.37 23.02 16.56
C GLU A 629 26.75 23.61 15.19
N SER A 630 26.55 22.85 14.10
CA SER A 630 26.85 23.32 12.74
C SER A 630 25.84 22.86 11.70
N ILE A 631 25.84 23.55 10.56
CA ILE A 631 24.98 23.28 9.40
C ILE A 631 25.85 23.15 8.15
N VAL A 632 25.64 22.06 7.42
CA VAL A 632 26.05 21.92 6.02
C VAL A 632 24.88 22.37 5.15
N GLN A 633 25.02 23.54 4.52
CA GLN A 633 24.01 24.07 3.61
C GLN A 633 24.43 23.80 2.16
N LEU A 634 23.60 23.03 1.45
CA LEU A 634 23.69 22.83 0.01
C LEU A 634 22.90 23.91 -0.72
N THR A 635 23.47 24.42 -1.81
CA THR A 635 22.85 25.39 -2.71
C THR A 635 22.77 24.78 -4.10
N ILE A 636 21.56 24.73 -4.63
CA ILE A 636 21.23 24.10 -5.91
C ILE A 636 20.58 25.17 -6.77
N SER A 637 21.02 25.33 -8.02
CA SER A 637 20.38 26.28 -8.95
C SER A 637 20.44 25.80 -10.39
N SER A 638 19.46 26.24 -11.18
CA SER A 638 19.42 26.10 -12.63
C SER A 638 18.82 27.37 -13.22
N GLU A 639 19.32 27.83 -14.36
CA GLU A 639 18.74 28.95 -15.10
C GLU A 639 17.43 28.58 -15.80
N ASN A 640 17.23 27.29 -16.08
CA ASN A 640 16.03 26.73 -16.69
C ASN A 640 15.19 26.00 -15.62
N THR A 641 13.90 26.35 -15.51
CA THR A 641 12.96 25.78 -14.53
C THR A 641 12.66 24.30 -14.80
N ASP A 642 12.59 23.88 -16.05
CA ASP A 642 12.25 22.50 -16.41
C ASP A 642 13.42 21.55 -16.08
N GLU A 643 14.64 22.02 -16.32
CA GLU A 643 15.88 21.35 -15.90
C GLU A 643 16.03 21.31 -14.36
N PHE A 644 15.46 22.29 -13.66
CA PHE A 644 15.68 22.45 -12.22
C PHE A 644 15.09 21.29 -11.41
N ASP A 645 13.89 20.83 -11.76
CA ASP A 645 13.23 19.73 -11.05
C ASP A 645 13.98 18.41 -11.22
N SER A 646 14.45 18.12 -12.45
CA SER A 646 15.30 16.97 -12.74
C SER A 646 16.62 17.03 -11.96
N TRP A 647 17.23 18.22 -11.88
CA TRP A 647 18.47 18.44 -11.14
C TRP A 647 18.30 18.23 -9.62
N ILE A 648 17.21 18.75 -9.06
CA ILE A 648 16.85 18.53 -7.65
C ILE A 648 16.57 17.05 -7.38
N GLY A 649 15.83 16.38 -8.28
CA GLY A 649 15.56 14.94 -8.20
C GLY A 649 16.83 14.09 -8.17
N TRP A 650 17.79 14.39 -9.06
CA TRP A 650 19.09 13.75 -9.08
C TRP A 650 19.83 13.90 -7.75
N ILE A 651 19.91 15.12 -7.21
CA ILE A 651 20.60 15.38 -5.94
C ILE A 651 19.92 14.66 -4.77
N LYS A 652 18.57 14.70 -4.70
CA LYS A 652 17.78 13.97 -3.69
C LYS A 652 18.12 12.47 -3.70
N SER A 653 18.29 11.87 -4.87
CA SER A 653 18.63 10.44 -5.00
C SER A 653 19.99 10.06 -4.41
N ARG A 654 20.91 11.03 -4.24
CA ARG A 654 22.28 10.82 -3.72
C ARG A 654 22.44 11.21 -2.25
N LEU A 655 21.46 11.88 -1.65
CA LEU A 655 21.52 12.25 -0.22
C LEU A 655 21.64 11.04 0.70
N SER A 656 20.89 9.96 0.43
CA SER A 656 20.95 8.73 1.22
C SER A 656 22.36 8.11 1.25
N PHE A 657 23.11 8.21 0.15
CA PHE A 657 24.50 7.79 0.10
C PHE A 657 25.37 8.67 1.00
N PHE A 658 25.25 9.99 0.89
CA PHE A 658 25.99 10.93 1.74
C PHE A 658 25.73 10.71 3.24
N PHE A 659 24.47 10.50 3.62
CA PHE A 659 24.10 10.18 4.99
C PHE A 659 24.73 8.88 5.52
N SER A 660 24.87 7.87 4.66
CA SER A 660 25.53 6.61 5.02
C SER A 660 27.02 6.84 5.30
N GLU A 661 27.71 7.57 4.42
CA GLU A 661 29.14 7.90 4.60
C GLU A 661 29.39 8.74 5.87
N CYS A 662 28.48 9.68 6.20
CA CYS A 662 28.57 10.47 7.42
C CYS A 662 28.48 9.62 8.71
N GLU A 663 27.61 8.62 8.74
CA GLU A 663 27.45 7.74 9.90
C GLU A 663 28.52 6.63 9.97
N GLU A 664 28.79 5.96 8.86
CA GLU A 664 29.65 4.78 8.82
C GLU A 664 31.13 5.15 8.85
N ALA A 665 31.55 6.17 8.10
CA ALA A 665 32.96 6.56 8.03
C ALA A 665 33.33 7.61 9.07
N CYS A 666 32.44 8.59 9.32
CA CYS A 666 32.73 9.70 10.24
C CYS A 666 32.19 9.50 11.65
N HIS A 667 31.21 8.59 11.85
CA HIS A 667 30.51 8.40 13.13
C HIS A 667 29.84 9.67 13.66
N TYR A 668 29.37 10.53 12.76
CA TYR A 668 28.68 11.76 13.15
C TYR A 668 27.16 11.57 13.21
N THR A 669 26.55 12.17 14.22
CA THR A 669 25.10 12.31 14.33
C THR A 669 24.66 13.55 13.55
N PHE A 670 23.64 13.38 12.70
CA PHE A 670 23.10 14.48 11.90
C PHE A 670 21.57 14.49 11.91
N GLN A 671 21.00 15.66 11.66
CA GLN A 671 19.58 15.85 11.43
C GLN A 671 19.43 16.47 10.03
N PRO A 672 18.87 15.74 9.06
CA PRO A 672 18.58 16.31 7.74
C PRO A 672 17.28 17.14 7.79
N GLN A 673 17.24 18.26 7.06
CA GLN A 673 15.98 18.95 6.82
C GLN A 673 15.04 18.04 6.03
N SER A 674 13.74 18.04 6.35
CA SER A 674 12.73 17.18 5.70
C SER A 674 12.19 17.73 4.38
N THR A 675 12.60 18.94 3.99
CA THR A 675 12.17 19.62 2.78
C THR A 675 13.30 20.46 2.21
N ILE A 676 13.21 20.74 0.91
CA ILE A 676 14.09 21.68 0.22
C ILE A 676 13.40 23.05 0.20
N GLU A 677 14.14 24.10 0.56
CA GLU A 677 13.64 25.47 0.56
C GLU A 677 13.86 26.12 -0.82
N TYR A 678 12.78 26.29 -1.57
CA TYR A 678 12.80 26.96 -2.86
C TYR A 678 12.80 28.50 -2.70
N GLN A 679 13.59 29.19 -3.53
CA GLN A 679 13.54 30.64 -3.66
C GLN A 679 12.40 31.07 -4.59
N SER A 680 11.97 32.33 -4.50
CA SER A 680 10.75 32.86 -5.13
C SER A 680 10.66 32.58 -6.64
N ASN A 681 11.79 32.59 -7.34
CA ASN A 681 11.85 32.41 -8.79
C ASN A 681 11.98 30.93 -9.21
N LYS A 682 11.90 29.96 -8.28
CA LYS A 682 12.07 28.51 -8.51
C LYS A 682 13.30 28.11 -9.35
N ASN A 683 14.33 28.95 -9.39
CA ASN A 683 15.59 28.71 -10.09
C ASN A 683 16.74 28.36 -9.14
N LYS A 684 16.48 28.44 -7.82
CA LYS A 684 17.44 28.22 -6.77
C LYS A 684 16.75 27.63 -5.55
N ALA A 685 17.42 26.67 -4.91
CA ALA A 685 16.95 26.03 -3.71
C ALA A 685 18.10 25.78 -2.73
N LEU A 686 17.73 25.70 -1.46
CA LEU A 686 18.62 25.47 -0.34
C LEU A 686 18.20 24.21 0.41
N TYR A 687 19.20 23.44 0.85
CA TYR A 687 18.98 22.27 1.68
C TYR A 687 19.97 22.27 2.84
N ALA A 688 19.49 22.08 4.07
CA ALA A 688 20.33 22.10 5.26
C ALA A 688 20.42 20.72 5.92
N ILE A 689 21.62 20.39 6.39
CA ILE A 689 21.89 19.19 7.20
C ILE A 689 22.60 19.67 8.46
N ALA A 690 21.98 19.43 9.60
CA ALA A 690 22.49 19.81 10.92
C ALA A 690 23.38 18.71 11.48
N PHE A 691 24.47 19.10 12.15
CA PHE A 691 25.42 18.20 12.79
C PHE A 691 25.61 18.60 14.26
N GLN A 692 25.77 17.60 15.12
CA GLN A 692 26.09 17.78 16.55
C GLN A 692 27.60 17.99 16.79
N VAL A 693 28.28 18.58 15.81
CA VAL A 693 29.72 18.82 15.81
C VAL A 693 29.93 20.25 15.33
N ASP A 694 30.79 21.00 16.00
CA ASP A 694 31.08 22.39 15.63
C ASP A 694 31.65 22.50 14.21
N SER A 695 31.46 23.67 13.60
CA SER A 695 31.81 23.91 12.19
C SER A 695 33.32 23.82 11.93
N THR A 696 34.16 24.13 12.92
CA THR A 696 35.62 24.13 12.77
C THR A 696 36.14 22.71 12.74
N THR A 697 35.68 21.87 13.68
CA THR A 697 36.00 20.44 13.71
C THR A 697 35.51 19.74 12.46
N LEU A 698 34.30 20.06 11.98
CA LEU A 698 33.76 19.47 10.76
C LEU A 698 34.58 19.85 9.52
N GLN A 699 35.04 21.10 9.42
CA GLN A 699 35.90 21.57 8.32
C GLN A 699 37.31 20.95 8.36
N GLN A 700 37.87 20.71 9.54
CA GLN A 700 39.21 20.12 9.70
C GLN A 700 39.21 18.59 9.57
N SER A 701 38.04 17.95 9.64
CA SER A 701 37.90 16.50 9.56
C SER A 701 38.19 15.97 8.16
N ARG A 702 39.37 15.39 7.97
CA ARG A 702 39.76 14.74 6.70
C ARG A 702 38.74 13.69 6.25
N LYS A 703 38.24 12.87 7.18
CA LYS A 703 37.21 11.85 6.88
C LYS A 703 35.95 12.49 6.30
N PHE A 704 35.49 13.58 6.92
CA PHE A 704 34.31 14.30 6.43
C PHE A 704 34.55 14.95 5.07
N THR A 705 35.71 15.56 4.87
CA THR A 705 36.12 16.10 3.56
C THR A 705 36.08 15.03 2.47
N ASP A 706 36.62 13.84 2.75
CA ASP A 706 36.60 12.70 1.82
C ASP A 706 35.15 12.25 1.52
N CYS A 707 34.30 12.13 2.54
CA CYS A 707 32.88 11.78 2.37
C CYS A 707 32.12 12.82 1.52
N LEU A 708 32.33 14.10 1.79
CA LEU A 708 31.72 15.19 1.05
C LEU A 708 32.19 15.23 -0.41
N GLN A 709 33.48 14.97 -0.66
CA GLN A 709 34.03 14.91 -2.00
C GLN A 709 33.45 13.73 -2.80
N LYS A 710 33.28 12.56 -2.19
CA LYS A 710 32.60 11.41 -2.83
C LYS A 710 31.18 11.76 -3.24
N PHE A 711 30.43 12.43 -2.36
CA PHE A 711 29.08 12.89 -2.66
C PHE A 711 29.06 13.91 -3.82
N ILE A 712 29.94 14.91 -3.79
CA ILE A 712 30.09 15.89 -4.88
C ILE A 712 30.39 15.20 -6.21
N ASN A 713 31.28 14.20 -6.22
CA ASN A 713 31.62 13.44 -7.42
C ASN A 713 30.39 12.71 -7.98
N GLN A 714 29.56 12.09 -7.13
CA GLN A 714 28.31 11.47 -7.56
C GLN A 714 27.32 12.50 -8.11
N VAL A 715 27.14 13.64 -7.45
CA VAL A 715 26.29 14.72 -7.96
C VAL A 715 26.77 15.18 -9.34
N ASN A 716 28.07 15.35 -9.50
CA ASN A 716 28.68 15.79 -10.76
C ASN A 716 28.59 14.76 -11.90
N SER A 717 28.34 13.49 -11.59
CA SER A 717 28.22 12.39 -12.59
C SER A 717 26.87 12.32 -13.30
N PHE A 718 25.99 13.30 -13.11
CA PHE A 718 24.70 13.34 -13.79
C PHE A 718 24.88 13.47 -15.31
N LEU A 719 24.39 12.47 -16.05
CA LEU A 719 24.53 12.41 -17.51
C LEU A 719 23.91 13.61 -18.22
N ASN A 720 22.76 14.09 -17.73
CA ASN A 720 22.02 15.21 -18.31
C ASN A 720 22.42 16.57 -17.73
N ARG A 721 23.61 16.67 -17.12
CA ARG A 721 24.06 17.92 -16.50
C ARG A 721 24.38 18.97 -17.55
N THR A 722 23.70 20.10 -17.47
CA THR A 722 23.92 21.28 -18.31
C THR A 722 24.81 22.32 -17.62
N LYS A 723 25.26 23.34 -18.37
CA LYS A 723 26.10 24.43 -17.82
C LYS A 723 25.33 25.33 -16.83
N SER A 724 24.01 25.41 -16.97
CA SER A 724 23.09 26.15 -16.11
C SER A 724 22.93 25.50 -14.73
N MET A 725 23.07 24.16 -14.64
CA MET A 725 22.99 23.42 -13.38
C MET A 725 24.22 23.63 -12.49
N LYS A 726 24.03 24.37 -11.38
CA LYS A 726 25.05 24.62 -10.37
C LYS A 726 24.73 23.89 -9.06
N PHE A 727 25.79 23.50 -8.37
CA PHE A 727 25.75 22.90 -7.04
C PHE A 727 26.94 23.45 -6.23
N SER A 728 26.67 23.93 -5.03
CA SER A 728 27.70 24.34 -4.07
C SER A 728 27.28 24.01 -2.65
N HIS A 729 28.24 24.02 -1.72
CA HIS A 729 28.00 23.76 -0.31
C HIS A 729 28.73 24.79 0.55
N LYS A 730 28.27 24.98 1.78
CA LYS A 730 28.99 25.71 2.83
C LYS A 730 28.78 25.04 4.18
N ILE A 731 29.78 25.14 5.05
CA ILE A 731 29.73 24.69 6.44
C ILE A 731 29.72 25.96 7.29
N ILE A 732 28.70 26.12 8.13
CA ILE A 732 28.49 27.32 8.94
C ILE A 732 28.10 26.94 10.36
N SER A 733 28.44 27.81 11.32
CA SER A 733 27.99 27.66 12.70
C SER A 733 26.47 27.79 12.79
N ILE A 734 25.87 27.20 13.82
CA ILE A 734 24.42 27.33 14.05
C ILE A 734 23.99 28.79 14.26
N ASP A 735 24.83 29.61 14.89
CA ASP A 735 24.55 31.02 15.16
C ASP A 735 24.55 31.85 13.87
N ASP A 736 25.54 31.65 13.01
CA ASP A 736 25.60 32.31 11.70
C ASP A 736 24.42 31.90 10.82
N TRP A 737 24.03 30.62 10.85
CA TRP A 737 22.87 30.13 10.11
C TRP A 737 21.57 30.80 10.59
N LYS A 738 21.36 30.92 11.91
CA LYS A 738 20.21 31.62 12.50
C LYS A 738 20.18 33.09 12.08
N LEU A 739 21.33 33.78 12.12
CA LEU A 739 21.50 35.16 11.66
C LEU A 739 21.14 35.34 10.19
N GLU A 740 21.60 34.45 9.31
CA GLU A 740 21.25 34.48 7.89
C GLU A 740 19.75 34.27 7.66
N ARG A 741 19.14 33.31 8.36
CA ARG A 741 17.71 32.99 8.24
C ARG A 741 16.84 34.17 8.70
N MET A 742 17.22 34.85 9.78
CA MET A 742 16.55 36.07 10.25
C MET A 742 16.62 37.18 9.20
N LYS A 743 17.81 37.46 8.65
CA LYS A 743 18.00 38.47 7.59
C LYS A 743 17.12 38.19 6.37
N ARG A 744 17.03 36.93 5.91
CA ARG A 744 16.17 36.52 4.80
C ARG A 744 14.69 36.69 5.11
N LYS A 745 14.24 36.35 6.33
CA LYS A 745 12.85 36.55 6.75
C LYS A 745 12.48 38.04 6.75
N SER A 746 13.37 38.90 7.26
CA SER A 746 13.17 40.36 7.22
C SER A 746 13.16 40.93 5.79
N GLN A 747 13.96 40.39 4.87
CA GLN A 747 13.94 40.80 3.46
C GLN A 747 12.65 40.37 2.75
N ARG A 748 12.14 39.16 3.02
CA ARG A 748 10.86 38.68 2.49
C ARG A 748 9.64 39.42 3.01
N ILE A 749 9.70 40.01 4.20
CA ILE A 749 8.61 40.84 4.75
C ILE A 749 8.64 42.26 4.15
N LYS A 750 9.81 42.72 3.67
CA LYS A 750 9.99 44.03 3.03
C LYS A 750 9.71 44.03 1.52
N GLN A 751 9.76 42.87 0.88
CA GLN A 751 9.33 42.63 -0.51
C GLN A 751 7.87 42.23 -0.51
#